data_AF-A0AA44LES3-F1
#
_entry.id   AF-A0AA44LES3-F1
#
_cell.length_a   1.000
_cell.length_b   1.000
_cell.length_c   1.000
_cell.angle_alpha   90.00
_cell.angle_beta   90.00
_cell.angle_gamma   90.00
#
_symmetry.space_group_name_H-M   'P 1'
#
loop_
_entity.id
_entity.type
_entity.pdbx_description
1 polymer ?
#
loop_
_entity_poly.entity_id
_entity_poly.type
_entity_poly.pdbx_seq_one_letter_code
_entity_poly.pdbx_strand_id
1 'polypeptide(L)'
;MLVNLCDYKQSVTLIANSGVQFLDFGLTPQESAHHGRFVRKTANGPLLRLDFDLTTGRYTLPGSTGGQPEVVKPESTQKLHYSLDVLDGVWLPLPFLRFNPPRTFVEGPDNWARVQVRKLAQPDSAGNTHRVTVALDSQLTENAPAALTPNENDLLNGTRFALAWHDNEIADFLDQTWIDGWLRESFMHHVTQRENRSEQEIQQALRNFEYQAHWLNVLTLLGEQLSVPEVKLVTHTLSTPAIPVDLILDIGNTHTCGVLIEDHGDANDGLRQTAELQVRSLSEPQFLNDPLFTSRLEFSEARFGKQHFSVESGRDDAFIWPSIVRVGDEARKLAMQRMGTEGSSGISSPRRYLWDETPVLHDWRFSQMNGKTQREPLATAFPLMNLMNDDGQPLFSLPQDDRLPVFSPQYSRSTLMTHMLCEILAQALGQINSVATRLRLGFPASPRQLRTLILTLPSAMPKQEREIFRLRMFEAIALVWKAMGWHPQDEDFTTRKQQEKSVVPVPEIQMEWDEASCGQLVWLYNEAISHYDGHTESFFNALARPDRLPEPGETKGRALRVASIDIGGGTTDMAVVHYQLDDGVGTNVKITPHLLFREGFKVAGDDMLLDVIQRCVLPALQTRLQQAGVTDAAALLATLFGDSGRIDTQAILRQQTALQLFMPLGHAVLSAWEQSDINDPVAGLHATFGELLSQQPTRNVLNYIQQAIDHALPAGSPVFDVLSVPLQVQFRQLQEALLAGQFTLTSPLHAVCEAISHYRCDILLVTGRPACLPGVQALIRHLQPVPVNRMIWMDNYRVHEWYPFSQQGRIGNPKSTAAVGAMLCSLALDLRLPRFNFKAADIGAYSTVRYLGVLDNTVNTLRDENIWYHDIDLDKPGAKLDARLHFPLRGNVTLGFRQLANSRWPATPLYTLSINSAELAKTIAGDGVLNVRLQLRGGSKESGPEFFVLSDAWLQDGTPVAANALTLKLNTLADRRHSGSHYWIDSGSVYLK
;
A
#
# COMPACT_ATOMS: atom_id res chain seq x y z
N MET A 1 -4.57 4.48 -12.78
CA MET A 1 -4.25 5.30 -13.99
C MET A 1 -3.45 4.47 -15.00
N LEU A 2 -3.41 4.84 -16.29
CA LEU A 2 -2.47 4.23 -17.24
C LEU A 2 -1.03 4.68 -16.94
N VAL A 3 -0.04 3.84 -17.23
CA VAL A 3 1.38 4.23 -17.20
C VAL A 3 1.62 5.37 -18.20
N ASN A 4 2.39 6.37 -17.77
CA ASN A 4 2.85 7.45 -18.65
C ASN A 4 3.91 6.93 -19.61
N LEU A 5 3.69 7.14 -20.90
CA LEU A 5 4.65 6.72 -21.92
C LEU A 5 5.88 7.61 -21.93
N CYS A 6 7.04 7.00 -22.12
CA CYS A 6 8.31 7.70 -22.27
C CYS A 6 8.72 7.70 -23.74
N ASP A 7 9.23 8.83 -24.24
CA ASP A 7 9.85 8.91 -25.55
C ASP A 7 11.29 8.36 -25.45
N TYR A 8 11.44 7.05 -25.61
CA TYR A 8 12.73 6.40 -25.53
C TYR A 8 13.60 6.81 -26.73
N LYS A 9 14.80 7.31 -26.45
CA LYS A 9 15.84 7.53 -27.46
C LYS A 9 16.22 6.19 -28.11
N GLN A 10 16.92 6.23 -29.26
CA GLN A 10 17.41 5.05 -29.97
C GLN A 10 18.18 4.05 -29.09
N SER A 11 18.82 4.53 -28.01
CA SER A 11 19.44 3.68 -27.00
C SER A 11 19.14 4.18 -25.59
N VAL A 12 18.91 3.24 -24.67
CA VAL A 12 18.65 3.47 -23.24
C VAL A 12 19.58 2.61 -22.38
N THR A 13 19.79 3.01 -21.14
CA THR A 13 20.59 2.25 -20.18
C THR A 13 19.70 1.57 -19.15
N LEU A 14 20.03 0.35 -18.75
CA LEU A 14 19.48 -0.34 -17.59
C LEU A 14 20.54 -0.44 -16.50
N ILE A 15 20.14 -0.33 -15.24
CA ILE A 15 21.05 -0.50 -14.11
C ILE A 15 21.17 -2.00 -13.82
N ALA A 16 22.39 -2.52 -13.87
CA ALA A 16 22.65 -3.92 -13.53
C ALA A 16 22.22 -4.23 -12.08
N ASN A 17 21.71 -5.44 -11.85
CA ASN A 17 21.26 -5.93 -10.55
C ASN A 17 20.19 -5.05 -9.89
N SER A 18 19.33 -4.39 -10.67
CA SER A 18 18.21 -3.57 -10.17
C SER A 18 16.84 -4.27 -10.24
N GLY A 19 16.83 -5.59 -10.46
CA GLY A 19 15.62 -6.41 -10.59
C GLY A 19 14.93 -6.28 -11.95
N VAL A 20 13.62 -6.52 -11.97
CA VAL A 20 12.79 -6.43 -13.18
C VAL A 20 12.52 -4.96 -13.53
N GLN A 21 12.94 -4.56 -14.72
CA GLN A 21 12.78 -3.22 -15.27
C GLN A 21 11.78 -3.21 -16.42
N PHE A 22 11.04 -2.12 -16.60
CA PHE A 22 9.97 -2.03 -17.60
C PHE A 22 10.21 -0.93 -18.64
N LEU A 23 9.86 -1.22 -19.89
CA LEU A 23 9.71 -0.25 -20.97
C LEU A 23 8.26 -0.30 -21.48
N ASP A 24 7.60 0.86 -21.50
CA ASP A 24 6.16 0.95 -21.80
C ASP A 24 5.91 1.75 -23.08
N PHE A 25 5.09 1.19 -23.97
CA PHE A 25 4.75 1.78 -25.26
C PHE A 25 3.22 1.81 -25.46
N GLY A 26 2.77 2.76 -26.28
CA GLY A 26 1.41 2.80 -26.80
C GLY A 26 1.43 2.74 -28.31
N LEU A 27 0.47 2.01 -28.90
CA LEU A 27 0.25 2.03 -30.34
C LEU A 27 -1.20 1.75 -30.72
N THR A 28 -1.52 2.06 -31.96
CA THR A 28 -2.71 1.58 -32.67
C THR A 28 -2.25 0.70 -33.84
N PRO A 29 -2.32 -0.64 -33.70
CA PRO A 29 -1.81 -1.58 -34.69
C PRO A 29 -2.41 -1.35 -36.08
N GLN A 30 -1.55 -1.31 -37.10
CA GLN A 30 -1.93 -1.20 -38.50
C GLN A 30 -1.90 -2.58 -39.17
N GLU A 31 -2.95 -2.92 -39.92
CA GLU A 31 -3.00 -4.15 -40.71
C GLU A 31 -2.75 -3.87 -42.19
N SER A 32 -1.96 -4.75 -42.81
CA SER A 32 -1.78 -4.82 -44.26
C SER A 32 -2.28 -6.17 -44.77
N ALA A 33 -2.99 -6.18 -45.90
CA ALA A 33 -3.51 -7.41 -46.53
C ALA A 33 -2.40 -8.40 -46.94
N HIS A 34 -1.18 -7.87 -47.08
CA HIS A 34 0.00 -8.62 -47.46
C HIS A 34 0.76 -9.21 -46.27
N HIS A 35 0.47 -8.79 -45.03
CA HIS A 35 1.18 -9.27 -43.84
C HIS A 35 0.53 -10.56 -43.28
N GLY A 36 1.23 -11.22 -42.34
CA GLY A 36 0.71 -12.40 -41.65
C GLY A 36 0.61 -13.65 -42.52
N ARG A 37 1.57 -13.82 -43.45
CA ARG A 37 1.70 -14.98 -44.33
C ARG A 37 2.92 -15.77 -43.94
N PHE A 38 2.78 -17.10 -43.92
CA PHE A 38 3.80 -17.97 -43.37
C PHE A 38 4.03 -19.22 -44.19
N VAL A 39 5.24 -19.78 -44.06
CA VAL A 39 5.65 -21.07 -44.63
C VAL A 39 6.50 -21.81 -43.62
N ARG A 40 6.45 -23.15 -43.60
CA ARG A 40 7.33 -23.93 -42.73
C ARG A 40 8.71 -24.09 -43.38
N LYS A 41 9.79 -23.91 -42.61
CA LYS A 41 11.16 -24.13 -43.11
C LYS A 41 11.38 -25.59 -43.55
N THR A 42 10.86 -26.53 -42.78
CA THR A 42 10.77 -27.96 -43.12
C THR A 42 9.48 -28.53 -42.51
N ALA A 43 9.13 -29.80 -42.81
CA ALA A 43 7.89 -30.40 -42.29
C ALA A 43 7.74 -30.34 -40.75
N ASN A 44 8.87 -30.38 -40.03
CA ASN A 44 8.94 -30.27 -38.57
C ASN A 44 9.74 -29.05 -38.10
N GLY A 45 10.12 -28.15 -39.02
CA GLY A 45 10.93 -26.97 -38.72
C GLY A 45 10.08 -25.76 -38.33
N PRO A 46 10.72 -24.69 -37.83
CA PRO A 46 10.03 -23.49 -37.40
C PRO A 46 9.28 -22.82 -38.56
N LEU A 47 8.26 -22.06 -38.20
CA LEU A 47 7.50 -21.24 -39.12
C LEU A 47 8.33 -20.00 -39.50
N LEU A 48 8.35 -19.68 -40.80
CA LEU A 48 8.98 -18.50 -41.38
C LEU A 48 7.92 -17.52 -41.84
N ARG A 49 8.17 -16.22 -41.67
CA ARG A 49 7.31 -15.15 -42.14
C ARG A 49 7.70 -14.75 -43.56
N LEU A 50 6.69 -14.52 -44.40
CA LEU A 50 6.89 -14.08 -45.78
C LEU A 50 6.81 -12.55 -45.87
N ASP A 51 7.77 -11.97 -46.57
CA ASP A 51 7.71 -10.58 -47.05
C ASP A 51 6.86 -10.52 -48.32
N PHE A 52 6.39 -9.33 -48.67
CA PHE A 52 5.66 -9.09 -49.91
C PHE A 52 6.38 -8.04 -50.75
N ASP A 53 6.86 -8.45 -51.93
CA ASP A 53 7.43 -7.54 -52.90
C ASP A 53 6.31 -6.88 -53.71
N LEU A 54 6.09 -5.58 -53.45
CA LEU A 54 5.12 -4.75 -54.16
C LEU A 54 5.38 -4.67 -55.67
N THR A 55 6.62 -4.82 -56.10
CA THR A 55 7.03 -4.70 -57.51
C THR A 55 6.63 -5.93 -58.31
N THR A 56 6.90 -7.12 -57.75
CA THR A 56 6.57 -8.39 -58.42
C THR A 56 5.19 -8.93 -58.06
N GLY A 57 4.57 -8.41 -56.99
CA GLY A 57 3.29 -8.88 -56.46
C GLY A 57 3.38 -10.29 -55.87
N ARG A 58 4.56 -10.70 -55.41
CA ARG A 58 4.84 -12.06 -54.92
C ARG A 58 5.35 -12.04 -53.48
N TYR A 59 5.11 -13.15 -52.80
CA TYR A 59 5.65 -13.41 -51.49
C TYR A 59 7.08 -13.94 -51.58
N THR A 60 7.94 -13.48 -50.69
CA THR A 60 9.36 -13.82 -50.71
C THR A 60 9.88 -14.15 -49.31
N LEU A 61 10.88 -15.02 -49.25
CA LEU A 61 11.78 -15.13 -48.11
C LEU A 61 13.06 -14.33 -48.40
N PRO A 62 13.59 -13.58 -47.41
CA PRO A 62 14.89 -12.93 -47.55
C PRO A 62 15.98 -13.95 -47.90
N GLY A 63 16.80 -13.64 -48.91
CA GLY A 63 17.94 -14.50 -49.27
C GLY A 63 19.00 -14.51 -48.17
N SER A 64 19.62 -15.66 -47.91
CA SER A 64 20.71 -15.78 -46.95
C SER A 64 21.91 -14.91 -47.38
N THR A 65 22.44 -14.09 -46.46
CA THR A 65 23.66 -13.29 -46.64
C THR A 65 23.74 -12.50 -47.96
N GLY A 66 22.69 -11.75 -48.32
CA GLY A 66 22.68 -10.90 -49.53
C GLY A 66 22.35 -11.63 -50.83
N GLY A 67 21.89 -12.89 -50.76
CA GLY A 67 21.31 -13.62 -51.90
C GLY A 67 19.99 -13.00 -52.37
N GLN A 68 19.55 -13.37 -53.58
CA GLN A 68 18.25 -12.95 -54.11
C GLN A 68 17.11 -13.53 -53.25
N PRO A 69 16.03 -12.76 -52.99
CA PRO A 69 14.87 -13.28 -52.26
C PRO A 69 14.27 -14.49 -52.98
N GLU A 70 13.93 -15.52 -52.20
CA GLU A 70 13.29 -16.72 -52.74
C GLU A 70 11.78 -16.47 -52.84
N VAL A 71 11.19 -16.68 -54.03
CA VAL A 71 9.74 -16.55 -54.22
C VAL A 71 9.04 -17.79 -53.68
N VAL A 72 8.18 -17.61 -52.69
CA VAL A 72 7.50 -18.71 -51.98
C VAL A 72 5.99 -18.45 -51.94
N LYS A 73 5.17 -19.51 -51.98
CA LYS A 73 3.72 -19.39 -51.78
C LYS A 73 3.39 -19.55 -50.29
N PRO A 74 2.55 -18.70 -49.69
CA PRO A 74 2.09 -18.88 -48.32
C PRO A 74 1.40 -20.24 -48.11
N GLU A 75 1.80 -20.97 -47.07
CA GLU A 75 1.12 -22.18 -46.61
C GLU A 75 -0.03 -21.86 -45.65
N SER A 76 0.14 -20.83 -44.83
CA SER A 76 -0.86 -20.41 -43.84
C SER A 76 -0.96 -18.90 -43.74
N THR A 77 -2.01 -18.43 -43.09
CA THR A 77 -2.29 -17.00 -42.91
C THR A 77 -2.93 -16.77 -41.57
N GLN A 78 -2.35 -15.86 -40.80
CA GLN A 78 -2.92 -15.39 -39.54
C GLN A 78 -2.94 -13.87 -39.51
N LYS A 79 -4.12 -13.30 -39.28
CA LYS A 79 -4.28 -11.84 -39.21
C LYS A 79 -3.72 -11.31 -37.89
N LEU A 80 -3.24 -10.07 -37.91
CA LEU A 80 -2.62 -9.45 -36.74
C LEU A 80 -3.64 -9.24 -35.63
N HIS A 81 -4.84 -8.73 -35.93
CA HIS A 81 -5.90 -8.54 -34.94
C HIS A 81 -6.26 -9.83 -34.22
N TYR A 82 -6.34 -10.94 -34.97
CA TYR A 82 -6.63 -12.23 -34.38
C TYR A 82 -5.49 -12.68 -33.47
N SER A 83 -4.24 -12.45 -33.88
CA SER A 83 -3.06 -12.74 -33.06
C SER A 83 -3.03 -11.92 -31.76
N LEU A 84 -3.45 -10.65 -31.83
CA LEU A 84 -3.57 -9.76 -30.67
C LEU A 84 -4.69 -10.21 -29.72
N ASP A 85 -5.83 -10.70 -30.23
CA ASP A 85 -6.90 -11.26 -29.41
C ASP A 85 -6.46 -12.59 -28.75
N VAL A 86 -5.72 -13.45 -29.47
CA VAL A 86 -5.19 -14.72 -28.94
C VAL A 86 -4.21 -14.49 -27.78
N LEU A 87 -3.34 -13.49 -27.91
CA LEU A 87 -2.23 -13.23 -26.99
C LEU A 87 -2.47 -12.05 -26.03
N ASP A 88 -3.69 -11.51 -25.97
CA ASP A 88 -4.02 -10.35 -25.14
C ASP A 88 -3.74 -10.60 -23.65
N GLY A 89 -2.90 -9.76 -23.05
CA GLY A 89 -2.52 -9.84 -21.64
C GLY A 89 -1.62 -11.03 -21.27
N VAL A 90 -1.11 -11.79 -22.25
CA VAL A 90 -0.20 -12.92 -22.00
C VAL A 90 1.25 -12.43 -22.02
N TRP A 91 2.02 -12.74 -20.98
CA TRP A 91 3.48 -12.56 -20.98
C TRP A 91 4.14 -13.62 -21.87
N LEU A 92 4.94 -13.17 -22.83
CA LEU A 92 5.61 -14.00 -23.83
C LEU A 92 7.13 -13.78 -23.80
N PRO A 93 7.93 -14.80 -24.12
CA PRO A 93 9.37 -14.64 -24.30
C PRO A 93 9.66 -13.69 -25.46
N LEU A 94 10.68 -12.83 -25.27
CA LEU A 94 11.10 -11.82 -26.24
C LEU A 94 12.58 -11.99 -26.59
N PRO A 95 12.97 -12.14 -27.87
CA PRO A 95 14.36 -12.32 -28.29
C PRO A 95 15.10 -10.97 -28.28
N PHE A 96 15.59 -10.58 -27.11
CA PHE A 96 16.37 -9.36 -26.91
C PHE A 96 17.86 -9.71 -26.85
N LEU A 97 18.46 -9.89 -28.01
CA LEU A 97 19.76 -10.55 -28.16
C LEU A 97 20.91 -9.55 -28.17
N ARG A 98 22.13 -10.05 -27.94
CA ARG A 98 23.36 -9.26 -28.08
C ARG A 98 23.47 -8.71 -29.50
N PHE A 99 23.80 -7.43 -29.61
CA PHE A 99 23.72 -6.66 -30.84
C PHE A 99 25.01 -5.89 -31.13
N ASN A 100 25.52 -6.06 -32.35
CA ASN A 100 26.57 -5.27 -32.95
C ASN A 100 26.00 -4.45 -34.13
N PRO A 101 26.20 -3.13 -34.17
CA PRO A 101 25.79 -2.31 -35.31
C PRO A 101 26.43 -2.79 -36.62
N PRO A 102 25.74 -2.71 -37.78
CA PRO A 102 24.44 -2.06 -37.98
C PRO A 102 23.22 -2.95 -37.70
N ARG A 103 23.32 -4.29 -37.82
CA ARG A 103 22.27 -5.25 -37.44
C ARG A 103 22.80 -6.70 -37.37
N THR A 104 23.84 -6.91 -36.59
CA THR A 104 24.44 -8.25 -36.39
C THR A 104 24.13 -8.74 -34.99
N PHE A 105 23.39 -9.84 -34.89
CA PHE A 105 23.05 -10.46 -33.62
C PHE A 105 24.00 -11.61 -33.28
N VAL A 106 24.23 -11.80 -31.98
CA VAL A 106 24.93 -12.95 -31.42
C VAL A 106 23.94 -13.69 -30.53
N GLU A 107 24.02 -15.02 -30.49
CA GLU A 107 23.13 -15.87 -29.69
C GLU A 107 23.11 -15.46 -28.21
N GLY A 108 21.90 -15.51 -27.64
CA GLY A 108 21.60 -15.15 -26.26
C GLY A 108 21.71 -13.64 -25.95
N PRO A 109 21.27 -13.24 -24.75
CA PRO A 109 20.60 -14.07 -23.77
C PRO A 109 19.12 -14.34 -24.10
N ASP A 110 18.65 -15.56 -23.89
CA ASP A 110 17.34 -16.02 -24.34
C ASP A 110 16.22 -15.92 -23.28
N ASN A 111 16.58 -15.84 -22.00
CA ASN A 111 15.64 -15.86 -20.87
C ASN A 111 15.83 -14.66 -19.93
N TRP A 112 15.78 -13.44 -20.47
CA TRP A 112 15.87 -12.20 -19.68
C TRP A 112 14.91 -11.10 -20.13
N ALA A 113 14.16 -11.32 -21.21
CA ALA A 113 13.20 -10.36 -21.73
C ALA A 113 11.82 -11.00 -21.94
N ARG A 114 10.77 -10.23 -21.63
CA ARG A 114 9.36 -10.60 -21.80
C ARG A 114 8.58 -9.45 -22.40
N VAL A 115 7.52 -9.76 -23.13
CA VAL A 115 6.56 -8.77 -23.63
C VAL A 115 5.13 -9.16 -23.26
N GLN A 116 4.32 -8.16 -22.94
CA GLN A 116 2.87 -8.28 -22.85
C GLN A 116 2.24 -7.20 -23.74
N VAL A 117 1.25 -7.58 -24.55
CA VAL A 117 0.43 -6.65 -25.32
C VAL A 117 -0.98 -6.69 -24.76
N ARG A 118 -1.54 -5.51 -24.47
CA ARG A 118 -2.87 -5.38 -23.87
C ARG A 118 -3.74 -4.40 -24.63
N LYS A 119 -4.90 -4.86 -25.06
CA LYS A 119 -5.95 -4.02 -25.65
C LYS A 119 -6.61 -3.19 -24.57
N LEU A 120 -6.76 -1.89 -24.84
CA LEU A 120 -7.45 -0.98 -23.94
C LEU A 120 -8.96 -1.01 -24.19
N ALA A 121 -9.74 -0.88 -23.12
CA ALA A 121 -11.20 -0.75 -23.22
C ALA A 121 -11.62 0.52 -23.97
N GLN A 122 -10.83 1.59 -23.81
CA GLN A 122 -10.94 2.84 -24.55
C GLN A 122 -9.52 3.30 -24.94
N PRO A 123 -9.34 3.96 -26.09
CA PRO A 123 -8.04 4.52 -26.46
C PRO A 123 -7.50 5.46 -25.37
N ASP A 124 -6.18 5.53 -25.23
CA ASP A 124 -5.53 6.47 -24.32
C ASP A 124 -5.65 7.93 -24.81
N SER A 125 -5.12 8.88 -24.03
CA SER A 125 -5.15 10.31 -24.38
C SER A 125 -4.41 10.66 -25.68
N ALA A 126 -3.54 9.78 -26.17
CA ALA A 126 -2.83 9.93 -27.44
C ALA A 126 -3.50 9.13 -28.59
N GLY A 127 -4.65 8.49 -28.34
CA GLY A 127 -5.40 7.70 -29.32
C GLY A 127 -4.88 6.27 -29.51
N ASN A 128 -3.95 5.81 -28.66
CA ASN A 128 -3.44 4.45 -28.72
C ASN A 128 -4.50 3.46 -28.22
N THR A 129 -4.75 2.40 -28.99
CA THR A 129 -5.72 1.35 -28.65
C THR A 129 -5.09 0.21 -27.86
N HIS A 130 -3.76 0.07 -27.88
CA HIS A 130 -3.03 -0.98 -27.20
C HIS A 130 -1.87 -0.40 -26.38
N ARG A 131 -1.56 -1.08 -25.28
CA ARG A 131 -0.36 -0.90 -24.46
C ARG A 131 0.56 -2.09 -24.65
N VAL A 132 1.85 -1.83 -24.78
CA VAL A 132 2.90 -2.85 -24.85
C VAL A 132 3.86 -2.60 -23.70
N THR A 133 4.07 -3.64 -22.90
CA THR A 133 5.03 -3.61 -21.80
C THR A 133 6.13 -4.62 -22.09
N VAL A 134 7.37 -4.16 -22.15
CA VAL A 134 8.55 -5.02 -22.17
C VAL A 134 9.13 -5.07 -20.76
N ALA A 135 9.27 -6.27 -20.20
CA ALA A 135 9.97 -6.48 -18.94
C ALA A 135 11.36 -7.06 -19.21
N LEU A 136 12.38 -6.50 -18.56
CA LEU A 136 13.79 -6.85 -18.70
C LEU A 136 14.35 -7.18 -17.32
N ASP A 137 14.88 -8.39 -17.17
CA ASP A 137 15.54 -8.82 -15.95
C ASP A 137 17.00 -8.36 -15.95
N SER A 138 17.33 -7.41 -15.07
CA SER A 138 18.66 -6.80 -15.02
C SER A 138 19.67 -7.56 -14.16
N GLN A 139 19.29 -8.71 -13.59
CA GLN A 139 20.17 -9.52 -12.76
C GLN A 139 21.31 -10.12 -13.57
N LEU A 140 22.54 -9.90 -13.10
CA LEU A 140 23.74 -10.56 -13.57
C LEU A 140 23.97 -11.78 -12.69
N THR A 141 23.99 -12.98 -13.27
CA THR A 141 24.28 -14.20 -12.51
C THR A 141 25.56 -14.86 -13.00
N GLU A 142 26.43 -15.24 -12.05
CA GLU A 142 27.67 -15.98 -12.34
C GLU A 142 27.41 -17.45 -12.68
N ASN A 143 26.30 -18.01 -12.17
CA ASN A 143 25.99 -19.44 -12.22
C ASN A 143 25.03 -19.83 -13.36
N ALA A 144 24.38 -18.88 -14.04
CA ALA A 144 23.50 -19.20 -15.15
C ALA A 144 24.29 -19.34 -16.45
N PRO A 145 23.87 -20.22 -17.39
CA PRO A 145 24.46 -20.27 -18.71
C PRO A 145 24.45 -18.88 -19.36
N ALA A 146 25.59 -18.42 -19.87
CA ALA A 146 25.74 -17.10 -20.52
C ALA A 146 24.77 -16.85 -21.70
N ALA A 147 24.15 -17.92 -22.20
CA ALA A 147 23.11 -17.91 -23.22
C ALA A 147 21.70 -17.55 -22.70
N LEU A 148 21.45 -17.54 -21.39
CA LEU A 148 20.10 -17.33 -20.83
C LEU A 148 19.91 -15.94 -20.21
N THR A 149 20.95 -15.33 -19.66
CA THR A 149 20.88 -14.03 -18.99
C THR A 149 22.11 -13.18 -19.28
N PRO A 150 22.01 -11.84 -19.23
CA PRO A 150 23.19 -10.98 -19.28
C PRO A 150 24.19 -11.31 -18.18
N ASN A 151 25.48 -11.18 -18.48
CA ASN A 151 26.56 -11.51 -17.54
C ASN A 151 27.54 -10.34 -17.35
N GLU A 152 28.53 -10.51 -16.46
CA GLU A 152 29.52 -9.48 -16.17
C GLU A 152 30.34 -9.04 -17.39
N ASN A 153 30.64 -9.95 -18.32
CA ASN A 153 31.36 -9.59 -19.55
C ASN A 153 30.52 -8.66 -20.43
N ASP A 154 29.20 -8.83 -20.45
CA ASP A 154 28.30 -7.93 -21.17
C ASP A 154 28.34 -6.51 -20.60
N LEU A 155 28.37 -6.40 -19.27
CA LEU A 155 28.51 -5.13 -18.56
C LEU A 155 29.86 -4.46 -18.84
N LEU A 156 30.97 -5.21 -18.68
CA LEU A 156 32.33 -4.70 -18.83
C LEU A 156 32.66 -4.28 -20.27
N ASN A 157 32.23 -5.06 -21.25
CA ASN A 157 32.43 -4.73 -22.67
C ASN A 157 31.46 -3.65 -23.17
N GLY A 158 30.43 -3.34 -22.36
CA GLY A 158 29.38 -2.42 -22.75
C GLY A 158 28.54 -2.92 -23.91
N THR A 159 28.31 -4.23 -23.96
CA THR A 159 27.48 -4.93 -24.96
C THR A 159 26.10 -4.28 -25.05
N ARG A 160 25.60 -4.13 -26.27
CA ARG A 160 24.25 -3.66 -26.53
C ARG A 160 23.33 -4.84 -26.79
N PHE A 161 22.06 -4.67 -26.47
CA PHE A 161 21.02 -5.63 -26.72
C PHE A 161 19.90 -4.97 -27.52
N ALA A 162 19.30 -5.70 -28.45
CA ALA A 162 18.22 -5.19 -29.28
C ALA A 162 17.20 -6.28 -29.59
N LEU A 163 15.99 -5.86 -29.96
CA LEU A 163 14.95 -6.77 -30.43
C LEU A 163 15.35 -7.41 -31.77
N ALA A 164 15.56 -8.72 -31.76
CA ALA A 164 15.64 -9.54 -32.97
C ALA A 164 14.22 -9.92 -33.41
N TRP A 165 13.92 -9.84 -34.70
CA TRP A 165 12.56 -10.15 -35.18
C TRP A 165 12.48 -10.65 -36.62
N HIS A 166 13.57 -10.62 -37.39
CA HIS A 166 13.62 -11.28 -38.68
C HIS A 166 13.85 -12.79 -38.51
N ASP A 167 13.31 -13.58 -39.43
CA ASP A 167 13.38 -15.05 -39.39
C ASP A 167 14.79 -15.61 -39.18
N ASN A 168 15.81 -15.04 -39.82
CA ASN A 168 17.21 -15.47 -39.70
C ASN A 168 17.85 -15.08 -38.36
N GLU A 169 17.28 -14.12 -37.63
CA GLU A 169 17.78 -13.63 -36.35
C GLU A 169 17.23 -14.46 -35.18
N ILE A 170 16.06 -15.09 -35.37
CA ILE A 170 15.30 -15.76 -34.29
C ILE A 170 15.21 -17.28 -34.46
N ALA A 171 15.79 -17.85 -35.52
CA ALA A 171 15.68 -19.28 -35.83
C ALA A 171 16.11 -20.16 -34.65
N ASP A 172 17.29 -19.92 -34.09
CA ASP A 172 17.82 -20.71 -32.97
C ASP A 172 17.04 -20.48 -31.66
N PHE A 173 16.47 -19.28 -31.49
CA PHE A 173 15.60 -18.95 -30.36
C PHE A 173 14.27 -19.72 -30.42
N LEU A 174 13.66 -19.80 -31.61
CA LEU A 174 12.38 -20.49 -31.81
C LEU A 174 12.53 -22.02 -31.77
N ASP A 175 13.72 -22.55 -32.07
CA ASP A 175 14.04 -23.98 -31.99
C ASP A 175 14.22 -24.48 -30.53
N GLN A 176 14.26 -23.58 -29.53
CA GLN A 176 14.30 -23.95 -28.11
C GLN A 176 13.00 -24.63 -27.65
N THR A 177 13.10 -25.78 -26.99
CA THR A 177 11.92 -26.57 -26.57
C THR A 177 10.99 -25.81 -25.63
N TRP A 178 11.57 -25.07 -24.68
CA TRP A 178 10.84 -24.29 -23.69
C TRP A 178 10.10 -23.10 -24.33
N ILE A 179 10.63 -22.53 -25.43
CA ILE A 179 9.95 -21.48 -26.20
C ILE A 179 8.76 -22.08 -26.96
N ASP A 180 8.97 -23.16 -27.72
CA ASP A 180 7.89 -23.83 -28.46
C ASP A 180 6.76 -24.27 -27.51
N GLY A 181 7.12 -24.90 -26.39
CA GLY A 181 6.20 -25.33 -25.34
C GLY A 181 5.39 -24.16 -24.76
N TRP A 182 6.05 -23.03 -24.46
CA TRP A 182 5.38 -21.84 -23.94
C TRP A 182 4.35 -21.28 -24.92
N LEU A 183 4.74 -21.10 -26.18
CA LEU A 183 3.85 -20.56 -27.22
C LEU A 183 2.66 -21.51 -27.45
N ARG A 184 2.92 -22.81 -27.52
CA ARG A 184 1.89 -23.85 -27.66
C ARG A 184 0.90 -23.83 -26.51
N GLU A 185 1.37 -23.80 -25.25
CA GLU A 185 0.48 -23.77 -24.08
C GLU A 185 -0.34 -22.47 -24.02
N SER A 186 0.25 -21.35 -24.41
CA SER A 186 -0.44 -20.05 -24.45
C SER A 186 -1.58 -20.05 -25.46
N PHE A 187 -1.33 -20.57 -26.66
CA PHE A 187 -2.36 -20.75 -27.68
C PHE A 187 -3.45 -21.73 -27.24
N MET A 188 -3.07 -22.90 -26.71
CA MET A 188 -4.05 -23.88 -26.21
C MET A 188 -4.93 -23.29 -25.10
N HIS A 189 -4.35 -22.50 -24.20
CA HIS A 189 -5.11 -21.84 -23.14
C HIS A 189 -6.19 -20.92 -23.70
N HIS A 190 -5.87 -20.12 -24.72
CA HIS A 190 -6.85 -19.25 -25.39
C HIS A 190 -7.94 -20.07 -26.07
N VAL A 191 -7.57 -20.99 -26.96
CA VAL A 191 -8.53 -21.73 -27.78
C VAL A 191 -9.47 -22.57 -26.93
N THR A 192 -8.99 -23.23 -25.86
CA THR A 192 -9.85 -24.03 -24.99
C THR A 192 -10.80 -23.19 -24.12
N GLN A 193 -10.45 -21.94 -23.81
CA GLN A 193 -11.26 -21.08 -22.93
C GLN A 193 -12.19 -20.10 -23.65
N ARG A 194 -11.78 -19.63 -24.83
CA ARG A 194 -12.42 -18.52 -25.53
C ARG A 194 -13.05 -18.95 -26.86
N GLU A 195 -12.63 -20.09 -27.39
CA GLU A 195 -13.10 -20.58 -28.68
C GLU A 195 -13.81 -21.92 -28.53
N ASN A 196 -14.66 -22.25 -29.49
CA ASN A 196 -15.40 -23.51 -29.55
C ASN A 196 -14.87 -24.40 -30.69
N ARG A 197 -13.54 -24.58 -30.75
CA ARG A 197 -12.90 -25.45 -31.76
C ARG A 197 -13.03 -26.92 -31.37
N SER A 198 -13.28 -27.78 -32.34
CA SER A 198 -13.22 -29.23 -32.17
C SER A 198 -11.77 -29.69 -31.93
N GLU A 199 -11.61 -30.85 -31.28
CA GLU A 199 -10.27 -31.43 -31.05
C GLU A 199 -9.48 -31.61 -32.36
N GLN A 200 -10.16 -31.99 -33.45
CA GLN A 200 -9.53 -32.15 -34.76
C GLN A 200 -9.00 -30.82 -35.31
N GLU A 201 -9.75 -29.72 -35.16
CA GLU A 201 -9.31 -28.38 -35.57
C GLU A 201 -8.11 -27.91 -34.73
N ILE A 202 -8.12 -28.18 -33.43
CA ILE A 202 -6.98 -27.86 -32.55
C ILE A 202 -5.74 -28.65 -32.97
N GLN A 203 -5.87 -29.96 -33.22
CA GLN A 203 -4.75 -30.79 -33.68
C GLN A 203 -4.21 -30.31 -35.04
N GLN A 204 -5.10 -29.89 -35.94
CA GLN A 204 -4.68 -29.33 -37.24
C GLN A 204 -3.95 -27.99 -37.08
N ALA A 205 -4.44 -27.10 -36.21
CA ALA A 205 -3.79 -25.84 -35.87
C ALA A 205 -2.38 -26.04 -35.30
N LEU A 206 -2.22 -27.00 -34.38
CA LEU A 206 -0.94 -27.36 -33.79
C LEU A 206 0.04 -27.94 -34.83
N ARG A 207 -0.44 -28.80 -35.74
CA ARG A 207 0.38 -29.33 -36.86
C ARG A 207 0.81 -28.25 -37.86
N ASN A 208 0.02 -27.18 -37.97
CA ASN A 208 0.28 -26.04 -38.85
C ASN A 208 1.07 -24.92 -38.16
N PHE A 209 1.52 -25.12 -36.91
CA PHE A 209 2.28 -24.13 -36.14
C PHE A 209 1.57 -22.77 -35.98
N GLU A 210 0.23 -22.78 -35.85
CA GLU A 210 -0.58 -21.56 -35.70
C GLU A 210 -0.15 -20.71 -34.50
N TYR A 211 0.28 -21.36 -33.40
CA TYR A 211 0.80 -20.68 -32.21
C TYR A 211 2.09 -19.88 -32.48
N GLN A 212 2.99 -20.37 -33.33
CA GLN A 212 4.19 -19.61 -33.75
C GLN A 212 3.80 -18.41 -34.63
N ALA A 213 2.83 -18.59 -35.53
CA ALA A 213 2.34 -17.52 -36.40
C ALA A 213 1.83 -16.30 -35.60
N HIS A 214 1.10 -16.54 -34.50
CA HIS A 214 0.62 -15.47 -33.63
C HIS A 214 1.76 -14.69 -32.97
N TRP A 215 2.77 -15.40 -32.46
CA TRP A 215 3.92 -14.77 -31.83
C TRP A 215 4.80 -14.00 -32.84
N LEU A 216 5.04 -14.57 -34.03
CA LEU A 216 5.77 -13.88 -35.11
C LEU A 216 5.07 -12.60 -35.59
N ASN A 217 3.73 -12.60 -35.62
CA ASN A 217 2.95 -11.39 -35.88
C ASN A 217 3.18 -10.31 -34.82
N VAL A 218 3.24 -10.70 -33.54
CA VAL A 218 3.58 -9.77 -32.45
C VAL A 218 5.00 -9.25 -32.60
N LEU A 219 6.00 -10.10 -32.84
CA LEU A 219 7.38 -9.63 -33.05
C LEU A 219 7.51 -8.64 -34.21
N THR A 220 6.84 -8.92 -35.32
CA THR A 220 6.84 -8.01 -36.48
C THR A 220 6.17 -6.69 -36.15
N LEU A 221 5.06 -6.71 -35.41
CA LEU A 221 4.40 -5.50 -34.92
C LEU A 221 5.36 -4.64 -34.09
N LEU A 222 6.11 -5.27 -33.18
CA LEU A 222 7.12 -4.58 -32.36
C LEU A 222 8.29 -4.04 -33.21
N GLY A 223 8.72 -4.79 -34.23
CA GLY A 223 9.86 -4.42 -35.08
C GLY A 223 9.56 -3.35 -36.13
N GLU A 224 8.36 -3.34 -36.70
CA GLU A 224 7.96 -2.44 -37.79
C GLU A 224 7.19 -1.20 -37.31
N GLN A 225 6.38 -1.33 -36.25
CA GLN A 225 5.44 -0.28 -35.82
C GLN A 225 5.79 0.35 -34.47
N LEU A 226 6.85 -0.11 -33.80
CA LEU A 226 7.39 0.50 -32.59
C LEU A 226 8.88 0.80 -32.73
N SER A 227 9.30 1.90 -32.11
CA SER A 227 10.73 2.22 -31.94
C SER A 227 11.23 1.62 -30.62
N VAL A 228 11.45 0.30 -30.62
CA VAL A 228 12.00 -0.40 -29.45
C VAL A 228 13.51 -0.07 -29.35
N PRO A 229 13.99 0.54 -28.25
CA PRO A 229 15.35 1.06 -28.16
C PRO A 229 16.39 -0.06 -27.96
N GLU A 230 17.63 0.21 -28.37
CA GLU A 230 18.77 -0.59 -27.94
C GLU A 230 18.99 -0.42 -26.43
N VAL A 231 19.29 -1.51 -25.73
CA VAL A 231 19.52 -1.51 -24.29
C VAL A 231 20.99 -1.76 -24.00
N LYS A 232 21.55 -1.02 -23.04
CA LYS A 232 22.88 -1.27 -22.47
C LYS A 232 22.80 -1.38 -20.95
N LEU A 233 23.43 -2.39 -20.37
CA LEU A 233 23.58 -2.48 -18.92
C LEU A 233 24.73 -1.58 -18.44
N VAL A 234 24.50 -0.88 -17.33
CA VAL A 234 25.48 0.01 -16.69
C VAL A 234 25.46 -0.18 -15.18
N THR A 235 26.57 0.17 -14.53
CA THR A 235 26.71 0.22 -13.08
C THR A 235 27.42 1.51 -12.67
N HIS A 236 27.57 1.74 -11.38
CA HIS A 236 28.26 2.92 -10.87
C HIS A 236 29.76 2.83 -11.21
N THR A 237 30.34 3.96 -11.54
CA THR A 237 31.79 4.10 -11.78
C THR A 237 32.28 5.39 -11.11
N LEU A 238 33.59 5.62 -11.10
CA LEU A 238 34.13 6.88 -10.58
C LEU A 238 33.64 8.12 -11.35
N SER A 239 33.36 8.00 -12.65
CA SER A 239 32.83 9.10 -13.47
C SER A 239 31.31 9.19 -13.48
N THR A 240 30.63 8.09 -13.15
CA THR A 240 29.17 8.00 -13.07
C THR A 240 28.80 7.40 -11.70
N PRO A 241 28.92 8.19 -10.61
CA PRO A 241 28.66 7.70 -9.26
C PRO A 241 27.16 7.38 -9.07
N ALA A 242 26.88 6.53 -8.09
CA ALA A 242 25.51 6.27 -7.65
C ALA A 242 24.93 7.54 -6.99
N ILE A 243 23.65 7.78 -7.24
CA ILE A 243 22.88 8.88 -6.67
C ILE A 243 22.15 8.36 -5.42
N PRO A 244 22.41 8.92 -4.23
CA PRO A 244 21.65 8.59 -3.03
C PRO A 244 20.19 9.01 -3.17
N VAL A 245 19.29 8.15 -2.69
CA VAL A 245 17.85 8.39 -2.67
C VAL A 245 17.29 8.14 -1.29
N ASP A 246 16.54 9.10 -0.75
CA ASP A 246 15.75 8.88 0.46
C ASP A 246 14.30 8.55 0.07
N LEU A 247 13.74 7.54 0.71
CA LEU A 247 12.34 7.15 0.55
C LEU A 247 11.57 7.50 1.82
N ILE A 248 10.54 8.33 1.67
CA ILE A 248 9.62 8.72 2.72
C ILE A 248 8.31 7.99 2.53
N LEU A 249 7.79 7.40 3.59
CA LEU A 249 6.54 6.64 3.57
C LEU A 249 5.61 7.10 4.68
N ASP A 250 4.40 7.48 4.28
CA ASP A 250 3.26 7.66 5.18
C ASP A 250 2.27 6.52 4.96
N ILE A 251 2.39 5.48 5.79
CA ILE A 251 1.55 4.28 5.71
C ILE A 251 0.32 4.50 6.58
N GLY A 252 -0.82 4.86 6.01
CA GLY A 252 -2.07 5.04 6.72
C GLY A 252 -2.88 3.75 6.93
N ASN A 253 -3.92 3.82 7.76
CA ASN A 253 -4.87 2.70 7.94
C ASN A 253 -5.75 2.45 6.70
N THR A 254 -5.96 3.44 5.84
CA THR A 254 -6.82 3.29 4.64
C THR A 254 -6.03 3.52 3.36
N HIS A 255 -5.13 4.51 3.38
CA HIS A 255 -4.29 4.88 2.24
C HIS A 255 -2.84 5.08 2.66
N THR A 256 -1.92 4.79 1.74
CA THR A 256 -0.48 4.97 1.84
C THR A 256 0.00 5.90 0.73
N CYS A 257 0.99 6.74 1.01
CA CYS A 257 1.70 7.51 0.00
C CYS A 257 3.20 7.55 0.31
N GLY A 258 4.01 7.89 -0.68
CA GLY A 258 5.45 8.03 -0.49
C GLY A 258 6.08 9.06 -1.40
N VAL A 259 7.25 9.55 -0.99
CA VAL A 259 8.07 10.53 -1.71
C VAL A 259 9.50 10.01 -1.82
N LEU A 260 10.07 10.09 -3.01
CA LEU A 260 11.46 9.81 -3.32
C LEU A 260 12.21 11.13 -3.46
N ILE A 261 13.37 11.24 -2.84
CA ILE A 261 14.23 12.44 -2.90
C ILE A 261 15.61 12.00 -3.40
N GLU A 262 16.01 12.46 -4.58
CA GLU A 262 17.38 12.24 -5.07
C GLU A 262 18.32 13.33 -4.55
N ASP A 263 19.57 12.96 -4.29
CA ASP A 263 20.64 13.88 -3.93
C ASP A 263 21.70 13.95 -5.03
N HIS A 264 21.67 15.02 -5.82
CA HIS A 264 22.61 15.26 -6.93
C HIS A 264 23.83 16.10 -6.51
N GLY A 265 24.06 16.29 -5.20
CA GLY A 265 25.11 17.16 -4.69
C GLY A 265 24.92 18.61 -5.15
N ASP A 266 25.97 19.19 -5.74
CA ASP A 266 25.97 20.60 -6.20
C ASP A 266 24.95 20.87 -7.33
N ALA A 267 24.47 19.84 -8.02
CA ALA A 267 23.47 19.96 -9.08
C ALA A 267 22.01 19.94 -8.57
N ASN A 268 21.82 19.85 -7.25
CA ASN A 268 20.49 19.98 -6.65
C ASN A 268 19.88 21.36 -6.94
N ASP A 269 18.59 21.40 -7.28
CA ASP A 269 17.85 22.62 -7.60
C ASP A 269 16.54 22.64 -6.81
N GLY A 270 16.67 22.95 -5.51
CA GLY A 270 15.57 23.00 -4.56
C GLY A 270 14.81 21.68 -4.48
N LEU A 271 13.53 21.71 -4.85
CA LEU A 271 12.58 20.61 -4.71
C LEU A 271 12.38 19.80 -6.01
N ARG A 272 13.13 20.09 -7.07
CA ARG A 272 12.96 19.46 -8.39
C ARG A 272 13.40 18.00 -8.45
N GLN A 273 14.32 17.60 -7.58
CA GLN A 273 14.82 16.21 -7.48
C GLN A 273 13.91 15.33 -6.61
N THR A 274 12.59 15.53 -6.70
CA THR A 274 11.61 14.76 -5.94
C THR A 274 10.62 14.06 -6.86
N ALA A 275 10.12 12.92 -6.42
CA ALA A 275 9.11 12.15 -7.15
C ALA A 275 8.14 11.48 -6.19
N GLU A 276 6.89 11.34 -6.61
CA GLU A 276 5.91 10.50 -5.92
C GLU A 276 6.29 9.03 -6.07
N LEU A 277 6.09 8.23 -5.03
CA LEU A 277 6.16 6.78 -5.11
C LEU A 277 5.02 6.26 -6.01
N GLN A 278 5.35 5.43 -6.98
CA GLN A 278 4.41 4.84 -7.91
C GLN A 278 4.37 3.32 -7.72
N VAL A 279 3.17 2.78 -7.52
CA VAL A 279 2.94 1.33 -7.41
C VAL A 279 2.35 0.83 -8.72
N ARG A 280 3.08 -0.02 -9.43
CA ARG A 280 2.63 -0.68 -10.67
C ARG A 280 1.82 -1.93 -10.35
N SER A 281 0.71 -2.13 -11.05
CA SER A 281 0.01 -3.42 -11.00
C SER A 281 0.80 -4.46 -11.77
N LEU A 282 1.19 -5.57 -11.15
CA LEU A 282 2.02 -6.59 -11.82
C LEU A 282 1.18 -7.56 -12.65
N SER A 283 -0.09 -7.79 -12.28
CA SER A 283 -1.05 -8.52 -13.11
C SER A 283 -1.54 -7.72 -14.33
N GLU A 284 -1.60 -6.39 -14.22
CA GLU A 284 -1.99 -5.48 -15.30
C GLU A 284 -0.97 -4.33 -15.44
N PRO A 285 0.24 -4.61 -15.97
CA PRO A 285 1.40 -3.69 -15.97
C PRO A 285 1.18 -2.38 -16.72
N GLN A 286 0.15 -2.29 -17.55
CA GLN A 286 -0.25 -1.03 -18.18
C GLN A 286 -0.86 -0.01 -17.19
N PHE A 287 -1.13 -0.40 -15.94
CA PHE A 287 -1.69 0.47 -14.92
C PHE A 287 -0.74 0.76 -13.76
N LEU A 288 -0.75 2.02 -13.33
CA LEU A 288 -0.20 2.51 -12.06
C LEU A 288 -1.35 2.87 -11.12
N ASN A 289 -1.11 2.74 -9.82
CA ASN A 289 -1.97 3.33 -8.81
C ASN A 289 -1.94 4.86 -8.87
N ASP A 290 -2.98 5.49 -8.36
CA ASP A 290 -2.89 6.90 -7.94
C ASP A 290 -1.79 7.05 -6.86
N PRO A 291 -1.11 8.20 -6.76
CA PRO A 291 0.00 8.40 -5.80
C PRO A 291 -0.38 8.12 -4.34
N LEU A 292 -1.66 8.33 -4.01
CA LEU A 292 -2.27 7.87 -2.76
C LEU A 292 -3.03 6.56 -3.02
N PHE A 293 -2.39 5.43 -2.74
CA PHE A 293 -2.95 4.10 -2.98
C PHE A 293 -3.50 3.48 -1.71
N THR A 294 -4.43 2.53 -1.82
CA THR A 294 -5.00 1.86 -0.65
C THR A 294 -3.95 1.03 0.10
N SER A 295 -4.02 1.03 1.44
CA SER A 295 -3.16 0.21 2.32
C SER A 295 -3.56 -1.26 2.40
N ARG A 296 -4.55 -1.69 1.59
CA ARG A 296 -4.98 -3.08 1.52
C ARG A 296 -3.86 -3.97 0.99
N LEU A 297 -3.77 -5.17 1.55
CA LEU A 297 -2.85 -6.21 1.14
C LEU A 297 -3.61 -7.48 0.81
N GLU A 298 -3.25 -8.11 -0.32
CA GLU A 298 -3.71 -9.45 -0.70
C GLU A 298 -2.50 -10.30 -1.12
N PHE A 299 -2.45 -11.56 -0.69
CA PHE A 299 -1.48 -12.54 -1.16
C PHE A 299 -1.74 -12.84 -2.64
N SER A 300 -0.74 -12.55 -3.48
CA SER A 300 -0.75 -12.88 -4.91
C SER A 300 0.68 -12.81 -5.45
N GLU A 301 1.12 -13.91 -6.07
CA GLU A 301 2.46 -14.02 -6.66
C GLU A 301 2.59 -13.15 -7.92
N ALA A 302 3.73 -12.47 -8.09
CA ALA A 302 4.03 -11.77 -9.34
C ALA A 302 4.43 -12.80 -10.39
N ARG A 303 3.80 -12.76 -11.57
CA ARG A 303 4.09 -13.71 -12.65
C ARG A 303 4.37 -12.98 -13.95
N PHE A 304 5.60 -13.12 -14.44
CA PHE A 304 6.05 -12.60 -15.74
C PHE A 304 5.97 -13.69 -16.82
N GLY A 305 4.91 -14.49 -16.77
CA GLY A 305 4.71 -15.63 -17.66
C GLY A 305 4.57 -16.97 -16.98
N LYS A 306 5.00 -18.01 -17.70
CA LYS A 306 4.88 -19.42 -17.30
C LYS A 306 6.20 -19.91 -16.70
N GLN A 307 6.32 -19.86 -15.38
CA GLN A 307 7.59 -20.12 -14.68
C GLN A 307 8.17 -21.51 -14.95
N HIS A 308 7.34 -22.53 -15.16
CA HIS A 308 7.82 -23.88 -15.46
C HIS A 308 8.64 -23.96 -16.75
N PHE A 309 8.39 -23.09 -17.73
CA PHE A 309 9.22 -23.01 -18.94
C PHE A 309 10.52 -22.23 -18.71
N SER A 310 10.54 -21.24 -17.81
CA SER A 310 11.80 -20.64 -17.35
C SER A 310 12.68 -21.72 -16.70
N VAL A 311 12.11 -22.56 -15.83
CA VAL A 311 12.82 -23.69 -15.21
C VAL A 311 13.30 -24.69 -16.26
N GLU A 312 12.47 -25.04 -17.26
CA GLU A 312 12.86 -25.92 -18.36
C GLU A 312 14.05 -25.37 -19.17
N SER A 313 14.16 -24.04 -19.32
CA SER A 313 15.33 -23.41 -19.96
C SER A 313 16.64 -23.63 -19.18
N GLY A 314 16.57 -24.03 -17.91
CA GLY A 314 17.70 -24.14 -16.99
C GLY A 314 17.90 -22.90 -16.11
N ARG A 315 16.95 -21.96 -16.10
CA ARG A 315 16.97 -20.74 -15.28
C ARG A 315 15.69 -20.63 -14.44
N ASP A 316 15.75 -21.09 -13.20
CA ASP A 316 14.64 -21.08 -12.23
C ASP A 316 14.45 -19.75 -11.51
N ASP A 317 15.46 -18.87 -11.55
CA ASP A 317 15.49 -17.53 -10.96
C ASP A 317 15.13 -16.38 -11.94
N ALA A 318 14.51 -16.69 -13.07
CA ALA A 318 14.13 -15.66 -14.04
C ALA A 318 12.98 -14.79 -13.51
N PHE A 319 13.14 -13.46 -13.57
CA PHE A 319 12.12 -12.46 -13.19
C PHE A 319 11.61 -12.56 -11.75
N ILE A 320 12.51 -12.83 -10.80
CA ILE A 320 12.15 -12.85 -9.37
C ILE A 320 11.66 -11.47 -8.92
N TRP A 321 10.49 -11.46 -8.28
CA TRP A 321 9.96 -10.32 -7.55
C TRP A 321 10.02 -10.63 -6.04
N PRO A 322 10.65 -9.81 -5.20
CA PRO A 322 10.96 -10.15 -3.79
C PRO A 322 9.74 -9.97 -2.86
N SER A 323 8.54 -10.27 -3.34
CA SER A 323 7.28 -10.14 -2.60
C SER A 323 6.21 -11.10 -3.14
N ILE A 324 5.48 -11.71 -2.21
CA ILE A 324 4.36 -12.64 -2.49
C ILE A 324 2.98 -11.98 -2.27
N VAL A 325 2.93 -10.67 -2.09
CA VAL A 325 1.71 -9.90 -1.86
C VAL A 325 1.59 -8.74 -2.84
N ARG A 326 0.37 -8.28 -3.09
CA ARG A 326 0.08 -7.04 -3.82
C ARG A 326 -0.54 -6.03 -2.88
N VAL A 327 -0.35 -4.76 -3.20
CA VAL A 327 -0.92 -3.61 -2.47
C VAL A 327 -1.68 -2.69 -3.43
N GLY A 328 -2.41 -1.70 -2.91
CA GLY A 328 -3.11 -0.73 -3.74
C GLY A 328 -4.30 -1.32 -4.51
N ASP A 329 -4.57 -0.75 -5.68
CA ASP A 329 -5.68 -1.09 -6.57
C ASP A 329 -5.70 -2.55 -7.00
N GLU A 330 -4.53 -3.15 -7.17
CA GLU A 330 -4.42 -4.57 -7.47
C GLU A 330 -4.95 -5.42 -6.31
N ALA A 331 -4.52 -5.14 -5.09
CA ALA A 331 -5.04 -5.80 -3.89
C ALA A 331 -6.55 -5.55 -3.72
N ARG A 332 -7.03 -4.33 -3.98
CA ARG A 332 -8.47 -4.01 -3.95
C ARG A 332 -9.26 -4.86 -4.94
N LYS A 333 -8.82 -4.95 -6.20
CA LYS A 333 -9.47 -5.78 -7.23
C LYS A 333 -9.47 -7.26 -6.83
N LEU A 334 -8.34 -7.78 -6.35
CA LEU A 334 -8.20 -9.15 -5.88
C LEU A 334 -9.16 -9.46 -4.72
N ALA A 335 -9.27 -8.55 -3.75
CA ALA A 335 -10.15 -8.72 -2.60
C ALA A 335 -11.64 -8.73 -2.99
N MET A 336 -12.04 -7.87 -3.94
CA MET A 336 -13.42 -7.77 -4.42
C MET A 336 -13.84 -8.95 -5.30
N GLN A 337 -12.89 -9.58 -5.99
CA GLN A 337 -13.16 -10.70 -6.90
C GLN A 337 -12.99 -12.08 -6.24
N ARG A 338 -12.57 -12.11 -4.98
CA ARG A 338 -12.40 -13.36 -4.23
C ARG A 338 -13.71 -14.13 -4.17
N MET A 339 -13.65 -15.43 -4.47
CA MET A 339 -14.82 -16.31 -4.41
C MET A 339 -15.33 -16.55 -2.99
N GLY A 340 -14.41 -16.52 -2.02
CA GLY A 340 -14.71 -16.63 -0.58
C GLY A 340 -15.02 -18.05 -0.11
N THR A 341 -14.46 -19.06 -0.80
CA THR A 341 -14.74 -20.48 -0.54
C THR A 341 -13.87 -21.09 0.57
N GLU A 342 -12.61 -20.68 0.71
CA GLU A 342 -11.69 -21.11 1.78
C GLU A 342 -10.83 -19.92 2.26
N GLY A 343 -10.28 -20.01 3.49
CA GLY A 343 -9.18 -19.24 4.12
C GLY A 343 -8.87 -17.79 3.68
N SER A 344 -8.58 -16.87 4.61
CA SER A 344 -8.26 -15.47 4.28
C SER A 344 -7.09 -15.30 3.29
N SER A 345 -7.24 -14.35 2.36
CA SER A 345 -6.22 -14.01 1.35
C SER A 345 -5.53 -12.67 1.58
N GLY A 346 -5.97 -11.91 2.58
CA GLY A 346 -5.48 -10.56 2.82
C GLY A 346 -6.23 -9.85 3.94
N ILE A 347 -5.85 -8.60 4.20
CA ILE A 347 -6.45 -7.72 5.21
C ILE A 347 -6.55 -6.28 4.70
N SER A 348 -7.49 -5.53 5.27
CA SER A 348 -7.74 -4.13 4.90
C SER A 348 -6.56 -3.21 5.18
N SER A 349 -5.83 -3.44 6.27
CA SER A 349 -4.62 -2.71 6.62
C SER A 349 -3.79 -3.44 7.67
N PRO A 350 -2.54 -3.82 7.37
CA PRO A 350 -1.62 -4.37 8.37
C PRO A 350 -1.34 -3.42 9.53
N ARG A 351 -1.40 -2.08 9.32
CA ARG A 351 -1.13 -1.09 10.37
C ARG A 351 -2.08 -1.24 11.57
N ARG A 352 -3.34 -1.61 11.33
CA ARG A 352 -4.36 -1.84 12.38
C ARG A 352 -4.02 -3.01 13.30
N TYR A 353 -3.19 -3.95 12.83
CA TYR A 353 -2.87 -5.21 13.52
C TYR A 353 -1.39 -5.35 13.86
N LEU A 354 -0.62 -4.26 13.85
CA LEU A 354 0.78 -4.26 14.30
C LEU A 354 0.93 -4.92 15.69
N TRP A 355 -0.04 -4.74 16.57
CA TRP A 355 -0.08 -5.33 17.91
C TRP A 355 -0.23 -6.87 17.94
N ASP A 356 -0.70 -7.51 16.86
CA ASP A 356 -1.03 -8.92 16.86
C ASP A 356 0.06 -9.79 16.23
N GLU A 357 1.04 -10.13 17.07
CA GLU A 357 2.16 -11.02 16.72
C GLU A 357 1.82 -12.50 16.91
N THR A 358 0.56 -12.84 17.21
CA THR A 358 0.13 -14.24 17.34
C THR A 358 -0.12 -14.85 15.95
N PRO A 359 0.42 -16.05 15.68
CA PRO A 359 0.13 -16.79 14.46
C PRO A 359 -1.38 -17.02 14.26
N VAL A 360 -1.83 -16.98 13.01
CA VAL A 360 -3.24 -17.21 12.70
C VAL A 360 -3.56 -18.70 12.76
N LEU A 361 -4.80 -19.03 13.14
CA LEU A 361 -5.25 -20.42 13.21
C LEU A 361 -5.53 -21.06 11.84
N HIS A 362 -5.78 -20.23 10.81
CA HIS A 362 -6.10 -20.69 9.47
C HIS A 362 -5.06 -20.15 8.50
N ASP A 363 -4.51 -21.05 7.69
CA ASP A 363 -3.46 -20.73 6.73
C ASP A 363 -3.90 -19.66 5.71
N TRP A 364 -3.01 -18.71 5.44
CA TRP A 364 -3.20 -17.71 4.39
C TRP A 364 -3.21 -18.35 2.99
N ARG A 365 -4.04 -17.80 2.11
CA ARG A 365 -4.24 -18.29 0.75
C ARG A 365 -3.91 -17.23 -0.30
N PHE A 366 -3.42 -17.64 -1.46
CA PHE A 366 -3.31 -16.72 -2.59
C PHE A 366 -4.70 -16.42 -3.17
N SER A 367 -4.99 -15.13 -3.38
CA SER A 367 -6.17 -14.71 -4.12
C SER A 367 -6.03 -15.09 -5.59
N GLN A 368 -7.10 -15.65 -6.18
CA GLN A 368 -7.16 -16.02 -7.59
C GLN A 368 -8.36 -15.36 -8.27
N MET A 369 -8.11 -14.58 -9.33
CA MET A 369 -9.18 -13.98 -10.13
C MET A 369 -9.97 -15.02 -10.95
N ASN A 370 -9.32 -16.12 -11.36
CA ASN A 370 -9.88 -17.14 -12.27
C ASN A 370 -9.38 -18.56 -11.93
N GLY A 371 -9.54 -19.00 -10.68
CA GLY A 371 -9.14 -20.34 -10.25
C GLY A 371 -9.93 -21.44 -10.97
N LYS A 372 -9.24 -22.34 -11.70
CA LYS A 372 -9.86 -23.56 -12.26
C LYS A 372 -10.23 -24.58 -11.17
N THR A 373 -9.56 -24.50 -10.02
CA THR A 373 -9.75 -25.36 -8.86
C THR A 373 -10.67 -24.69 -7.86
N GLN A 374 -11.55 -25.45 -7.20
CA GLN A 374 -12.39 -24.94 -6.11
C GLN A 374 -11.57 -24.50 -4.88
N ARG A 375 -10.32 -24.95 -4.79
CA ARG A 375 -9.40 -24.68 -3.69
C ARG A 375 -8.39 -23.60 -4.05
N GLU A 376 -8.35 -22.53 -3.26
CA GLU A 376 -7.30 -21.50 -3.33
C GLU A 376 -5.98 -22.08 -2.77
N PRO A 377 -4.82 -21.87 -3.41
CA PRO A 377 -3.55 -22.42 -2.95
C PRO A 377 -3.03 -21.68 -1.71
N LEU A 378 -2.21 -22.36 -0.90
CA LEU A 378 -1.52 -21.78 0.25
C LEU A 378 -0.58 -20.64 -0.17
N ALA A 379 -0.47 -19.61 0.65
CA ALA A 379 0.42 -18.46 0.46
C ALA A 379 1.91 -18.81 0.70
N THR A 380 2.38 -19.86 0.03
CA THR A 380 3.73 -20.42 0.09
C THR A 380 4.36 -20.27 -1.29
N ALA A 381 5.20 -19.24 -1.49
CA ALA A 381 5.91 -19.04 -2.75
C ALA A 381 7.32 -18.51 -2.53
N PHE A 382 8.19 -18.82 -3.48
CA PHE A 382 9.52 -18.23 -3.59
C PHE A 382 9.41 -16.71 -3.86
N PRO A 383 10.43 -15.93 -3.46
CA PRO A 383 11.59 -16.34 -2.65
C PRO A 383 11.29 -16.38 -1.14
N LEU A 384 10.22 -15.71 -0.70
CA LEU A 384 9.97 -15.43 0.72
C LEU A 384 9.69 -16.68 1.56
N MET A 385 9.10 -17.74 1.01
CA MET A 385 8.86 -18.99 1.75
C MET A 385 10.15 -19.65 2.28
N ASN A 386 11.29 -19.41 1.63
CA ASN A 386 12.59 -19.94 2.04
C ASN A 386 13.39 -18.98 2.93
N LEU A 387 12.81 -17.81 3.24
CA LEU A 387 13.45 -16.77 4.04
C LEU A 387 12.71 -16.51 5.35
N MET A 388 11.54 -17.12 5.55
CA MET A 388 10.74 -17.02 6.78
C MET A 388 10.23 -18.39 7.23
N ASN A 389 9.84 -18.48 8.50
CA ASN A 389 9.11 -19.62 9.06
C ASN A 389 7.58 -19.45 8.90
N ASP A 390 6.82 -20.45 9.35
CA ASP A 390 5.35 -20.48 9.31
C ASP A 390 4.67 -19.24 9.94
N ASP A 391 5.27 -18.65 10.97
CA ASP A 391 4.76 -17.48 11.69
C ASP A 391 5.08 -16.14 10.97
N GLY A 392 5.94 -16.19 9.95
CA GLY A 392 6.41 -15.04 9.18
C GLY A 392 7.63 -14.34 9.78
N GLN A 393 8.37 -15.02 10.66
CA GLN A 393 9.63 -14.53 11.21
C GLN A 393 10.78 -14.85 10.26
N PRO A 394 11.71 -13.91 9.99
CA PRO A 394 12.85 -14.19 9.13
C PRO A 394 13.79 -15.26 9.69
N LEU A 395 14.17 -16.24 8.87
CA LEU A 395 14.99 -17.38 9.31
C LEU A 395 16.35 -16.95 9.87
N PHE A 396 16.96 -15.90 9.33
CA PHE A 396 18.27 -15.44 9.82
C PHE A 396 18.23 -14.98 11.29
N SER A 397 17.05 -14.56 11.77
CA SER A 397 16.85 -14.10 13.15
C SER A 397 16.67 -15.25 14.14
N LEU A 398 16.46 -16.47 13.64
CA LEU A 398 16.22 -17.67 14.43
C LEU A 398 17.52 -18.45 14.70
N PRO A 399 17.59 -19.19 15.82
CA PRO A 399 18.61 -20.22 16.02
C PRO A 399 18.65 -21.19 14.85
N GLN A 400 19.85 -21.68 14.51
CA GLN A 400 20.06 -22.49 13.31
C GLN A 400 19.14 -23.73 13.22
N ASP A 401 18.89 -24.40 14.35
CA ASP A 401 18.05 -25.60 14.41
C ASP A 401 16.55 -25.30 14.18
N ASP A 402 16.15 -24.04 14.33
CA ASP A 402 14.76 -23.57 14.16
C ASP A 402 14.52 -22.93 12.78
N ARG A 403 15.52 -22.92 11.89
CA ARG A 403 15.44 -22.28 10.56
C ARG A 403 14.71 -23.15 9.53
N LEU A 404 13.43 -23.41 9.80
CA LEU A 404 12.55 -24.15 8.90
C LEU A 404 11.78 -23.21 7.97
N PRO A 405 11.79 -23.46 6.64
CA PRO A 405 11.02 -22.66 5.69
C PRO A 405 9.51 -22.85 5.91
N VAL A 406 8.70 -22.03 5.24
CA VAL A 406 7.24 -22.10 5.36
C VAL A 406 6.69 -23.41 4.79
N PHE A 407 6.01 -24.18 5.63
CA PHE A 407 5.15 -25.31 5.27
C PHE A 407 3.68 -24.94 5.38
N SER A 408 3.32 -24.18 6.41
CA SER A 408 1.95 -23.73 6.69
C SER A 408 1.99 -22.21 6.90
N PRO A 409 1.43 -21.40 5.98
CA PRO A 409 1.54 -19.95 6.07
C PRO A 409 0.60 -19.41 7.15
N GLN A 410 1.01 -19.52 8.41
CA GLN A 410 0.28 -19.09 9.61
C GLN A 410 0.75 -17.72 10.10
N TYR A 411 1.22 -16.89 9.16
CA TYR A 411 1.77 -15.57 9.41
C TYR A 411 0.89 -14.75 10.37
N SER A 412 1.50 -14.22 11.43
CA SER A 412 0.80 -13.30 12.33
C SER A 412 0.29 -12.06 11.59
N ARG A 413 -0.77 -11.41 12.08
CA ARG A 413 -1.27 -10.19 11.41
C ARG A 413 -0.27 -9.03 11.44
N SER A 414 0.61 -9.00 12.42
CA SER A 414 1.73 -8.06 12.48
C SER A 414 2.75 -8.31 11.35
N THR A 415 3.07 -9.57 11.02
CA THR A 415 4.04 -9.90 9.95
C THR A 415 3.50 -9.63 8.54
N LEU A 416 2.17 -9.51 8.36
CA LEU A 416 1.62 -8.95 7.12
C LEU A 416 2.09 -7.51 6.85
N MET A 417 2.50 -6.74 7.87
CA MET A 417 3.18 -5.46 7.65
C MET A 417 4.55 -5.66 7.00
N THR A 418 5.33 -6.65 7.43
CA THR A 418 6.60 -7.00 6.78
C THR A 418 6.38 -7.32 5.30
N HIS A 419 5.38 -8.14 4.99
CA HIS A 419 5.03 -8.45 3.58
C HIS A 419 4.62 -7.20 2.79
N MET A 420 3.79 -6.32 3.35
CA MET A 420 3.40 -5.06 2.72
C MET A 420 4.62 -4.18 2.42
N LEU A 421 5.55 -4.08 3.38
CA LEU A 421 6.77 -3.31 3.25
C LEU A 421 7.73 -3.92 2.22
N CYS A 422 7.82 -5.25 2.12
CA CYS A 422 8.57 -5.91 1.03
C CYS A 422 8.04 -5.49 -0.34
N GLU A 423 6.72 -5.45 -0.53
CA GLU A 423 6.11 -5.03 -1.79
C GLU A 423 6.39 -3.56 -2.10
N ILE A 424 6.17 -2.66 -1.13
CA ILE A 424 6.42 -1.22 -1.30
C ILE A 424 7.90 -0.96 -1.61
N LEU A 425 8.80 -1.65 -0.91
CA LEU A 425 10.24 -1.53 -1.11
C LEU A 425 10.67 -2.06 -2.49
N ALA A 426 10.10 -3.19 -2.96
CA ALA A 426 10.33 -3.72 -4.29
C ALA A 426 9.89 -2.74 -5.40
N GLN A 427 8.70 -2.15 -5.24
CA GLN A 427 8.18 -1.13 -6.16
C GLN A 427 9.08 0.12 -6.17
N ALA A 428 9.53 0.59 -5.00
CA ALA A 428 10.43 1.74 -4.89
C ALA A 428 11.79 1.48 -5.55
N LEU A 429 12.41 0.33 -5.26
CA LEU A 429 13.70 -0.07 -5.86
C LEU A 429 13.62 -0.19 -7.38
N GLY A 430 12.52 -0.75 -7.89
CA GLY A 430 12.22 -0.77 -9.33
C GLY A 430 12.05 0.64 -9.91
N GLN A 431 11.31 1.51 -9.22
CA GLN A 431 11.01 2.87 -9.67
C GLN A 431 12.26 3.76 -9.75
N ILE A 432 13.10 3.78 -8.72
CA ILE A 432 14.28 4.66 -8.65
C ILE A 432 15.28 4.37 -9.78
N ASN A 433 15.36 3.12 -10.22
CA ASN A 433 16.25 2.68 -11.29
C ASN A 433 15.57 2.55 -12.66
N SER A 434 14.25 2.74 -12.73
CA SER A 434 13.52 2.75 -14.01
C SER A 434 14.05 3.78 -14.98
N VAL A 435 14.03 3.44 -16.28
CA VAL A 435 14.48 4.34 -17.35
C VAL A 435 13.68 5.64 -17.34
N ALA A 436 12.36 5.56 -17.15
CA ALA A 436 11.48 6.71 -17.13
C ALA A 436 11.82 7.69 -15.99
N THR A 437 12.01 7.20 -14.76
CA THR A 437 12.36 8.05 -13.61
C THR A 437 13.71 8.73 -13.81
N ARG A 438 14.74 7.99 -14.25
CA ARG A 438 16.08 8.54 -14.47
C ARG A 438 16.12 9.55 -15.62
N LEU A 439 15.35 9.34 -16.68
CA LEU A 439 15.24 10.34 -17.75
C LEU A 439 14.54 11.61 -17.28
N ARG A 440 13.52 11.48 -16.43
CA ARG A 440 12.77 12.62 -15.88
C ARG A 440 13.59 13.45 -14.90
N LEU A 441 14.29 12.80 -13.97
CA LEU A 441 15.03 13.48 -12.90
C LEU A 441 16.46 13.87 -13.29
N GLY A 442 17.02 13.33 -14.37
CA GLY A 442 18.36 13.66 -14.87
C GLY A 442 19.40 12.57 -14.57
N PHE A 443 20.65 12.76 -15.00
CA PHE A 443 21.73 11.75 -14.88
C PHE A 443 21.29 10.34 -15.31
N PRO A 444 20.87 10.15 -16.58
CA PRO A 444 20.21 8.92 -17.00
C PRO A 444 21.10 7.69 -16.95
N ALA A 445 22.43 7.80 -16.80
CA ALA A 445 23.34 6.67 -16.69
C ALA A 445 23.71 6.31 -15.23
N SER A 446 23.37 7.15 -14.25
CA SER A 446 23.72 6.93 -12.84
C SER A 446 22.73 5.98 -12.15
N PRO A 447 23.21 4.91 -11.48
CA PRO A 447 22.37 4.12 -10.59
C PRO A 447 21.80 4.96 -9.46
N ARG A 448 20.59 4.63 -9.02
CA ARG A 448 20.00 5.15 -7.79
C ARG A 448 20.13 4.12 -6.69
N GLN A 449 20.43 4.60 -5.49
CA GLN A 449 20.65 3.75 -4.34
C GLN A 449 19.92 4.32 -3.13
N LEU A 450 19.07 3.49 -2.50
CA LEU A 450 18.40 3.91 -1.26
C LEU A 450 19.43 4.14 -0.16
N ARG A 451 19.35 5.32 0.46
CA ARG A 451 20.21 5.76 1.57
C ARG A 451 19.45 5.71 2.89
N THR A 452 18.29 6.34 2.94
CA THR A 452 17.46 6.40 4.16
C THR A 452 16.00 6.11 3.84
N LEU A 453 15.35 5.35 4.73
CA LEU A 453 13.93 5.07 4.75
C LEU A 453 13.29 5.79 5.94
N ILE A 454 12.42 6.76 5.65
CA ILE A 454 11.81 7.64 6.65
C ILE A 454 10.33 7.27 6.78
N LEU A 455 9.92 6.79 7.95
CA LEU A 455 8.52 6.45 8.24
C LEU A 455 7.89 7.54 9.11
N THR A 456 6.78 8.14 8.66
CA THR A 456 5.98 9.03 9.50
C THR A 456 5.10 8.25 10.45
N LEU A 457 4.88 8.78 11.65
CA LEU A 457 4.14 8.11 12.71
C LEU A 457 2.89 8.89 13.16
N PRO A 458 1.84 8.22 13.66
CA PRO A 458 0.75 8.89 14.34
C PRO A 458 1.27 9.60 15.58
N SER A 459 0.57 10.66 15.99
CA SER A 459 0.99 11.50 17.12
C SER A 459 1.00 10.72 18.44
N ALA A 460 0.04 9.85 18.70
CA ALA A 460 0.00 9.08 19.96
C ALA A 460 0.28 7.59 19.80
N MET A 461 1.09 7.17 18.81
CA MET A 461 1.45 5.77 18.66
C MET A 461 2.26 5.27 19.88
N PRO A 462 1.79 4.24 20.61
CA PRO A 462 2.50 3.69 21.76
C PRO A 462 3.92 3.24 21.40
N LYS A 463 4.88 3.42 22.31
CA LYS A 463 6.29 3.06 22.09
C LYS A 463 6.47 1.62 21.61
N GLN A 464 5.80 0.66 22.24
CA GLN A 464 5.87 -0.74 21.83
C GLN A 464 5.39 -0.94 20.37
N GLU A 465 4.31 -0.29 19.93
CA GLU A 465 3.87 -0.37 18.53
C GLU A 465 4.90 0.28 17.58
N ARG A 466 5.55 1.37 17.98
CA ARG A 466 6.61 2.02 17.20
C ARG A 466 7.80 1.10 16.99
N GLU A 467 8.23 0.38 18.04
CA GLU A 467 9.33 -0.60 17.94
C GLU A 467 8.96 -1.80 17.07
N ILE A 468 7.73 -2.31 17.18
CA ILE A 468 7.24 -3.36 16.28
C ILE A 468 7.27 -2.85 14.84
N PHE A 469 6.79 -1.64 14.56
CA PHE A 469 6.81 -1.10 13.20
C PHE A 469 8.23 -0.93 12.65
N ARG A 470 9.18 -0.46 13.47
CA ARG A 470 10.61 -0.40 13.13
C ARG A 470 11.15 -1.79 12.79
N LEU A 471 10.85 -2.79 13.61
CA LEU A 471 11.24 -4.18 13.38
C LEU A 471 10.69 -4.69 12.04
N ARG A 472 9.40 -4.47 11.74
CA ARG A 472 8.78 -4.91 10.48
C ARG A 472 9.46 -4.29 9.25
N MET A 473 9.87 -3.03 9.32
CA MET A 473 10.65 -2.40 8.24
C MET A 473 12.06 -2.98 8.13
N PHE A 474 12.74 -3.20 9.24
CA PHE A 474 14.05 -3.85 9.27
C PHE A 474 14.00 -5.26 8.66
N GLU A 475 13.02 -6.07 9.05
CA GLU A 475 12.79 -7.41 8.50
C GLU A 475 12.51 -7.35 7.00
N ALA A 476 11.70 -6.39 6.53
CA ALA A 476 11.39 -6.22 5.11
C ALA A 476 12.63 -5.88 4.27
N ILE A 477 13.52 -5.02 4.77
CA ILE A 477 14.81 -4.72 4.11
C ILE A 477 15.65 -5.99 4.02
N ALA A 478 15.80 -6.73 5.13
CA ALA A 478 16.60 -7.95 5.18
C ALA A 478 16.06 -9.01 4.20
N LEU A 479 14.74 -9.20 4.16
CA LEU A 479 14.07 -10.16 3.28
C LEU A 479 14.23 -9.77 1.82
N VAL A 480 14.04 -8.50 1.45
CA VAL A 480 14.24 -8.03 0.07
C VAL A 480 15.70 -8.18 -0.35
N TRP A 481 16.67 -7.80 0.49
CA TRP A 481 18.09 -7.94 0.17
C TRP A 481 18.50 -9.40 -0.05
N LYS A 482 17.99 -10.33 0.77
CA LYS A 482 18.25 -11.76 0.63
C LYS A 482 17.52 -12.35 -0.59
N ALA A 483 16.27 -11.95 -0.81
CA ALA A 483 15.47 -12.38 -1.97
C ALA A 483 16.07 -11.95 -3.31
N MET A 484 16.70 -10.77 -3.34
CA MET A 484 17.41 -10.25 -4.52
C MET A 484 18.83 -10.81 -4.68
N GLY A 485 19.29 -11.67 -3.75
CA GLY A 485 20.67 -12.17 -3.74
C GLY A 485 21.72 -11.11 -3.41
N TRP A 486 21.33 -9.91 -2.97
CA TRP A 486 22.25 -8.84 -2.59
C TRP A 486 22.92 -9.07 -1.24
N HIS A 487 22.39 -9.98 -0.44
CA HIS A 487 22.98 -10.43 0.81
C HIS A 487 22.87 -11.96 0.91
N PRO A 488 23.89 -12.68 1.39
CA PRO A 488 23.84 -14.14 1.48
C PRO A 488 22.66 -14.63 2.34
N GLN A 489 21.96 -15.67 1.87
CA GLN A 489 20.68 -16.11 2.46
C GLN A 489 20.81 -16.50 3.94
N ASP A 490 21.83 -17.30 4.29
CA ASP A 490 21.98 -17.86 5.65
C ASP A 490 22.73 -16.96 6.64
N GLU A 491 23.36 -15.90 6.14
CA GLU A 491 24.14 -14.96 6.95
C GLU A 491 23.26 -14.08 7.82
N ASP A 492 23.81 -13.62 8.94
CA ASP A 492 23.14 -12.67 9.83
C ASP A 492 22.94 -11.30 9.14
N PHE A 493 21.94 -10.53 9.55
CA PHE A 493 21.63 -9.18 9.05
C PHE A 493 21.45 -8.15 10.18
N THR A 494 21.55 -8.57 11.45
CA THR A 494 21.15 -7.78 12.63
C THR A 494 22.06 -6.59 12.95
N THR A 495 23.34 -6.64 12.59
CA THR A 495 24.32 -5.59 12.92
C THR A 495 24.90 -4.94 11.67
N ARG A 496 25.37 -3.68 11.77
CA ARG A 496 26.02 -2.97 10.66
C ARG A 496 27.16 -3.77 10.03
N LYS A 497 27.99 -4.43 10.85
CA LYS A 497 29.09 -5.28 10.37
C LYS A 497 28.59 -6.45 9.51
N GLN A 498 27.43 -7.01 9.81
CA GLN A 498 26.85 -8.08 9.00
C GLN A 498 26.23 -7.52 7.72
N GLN A 499 25.58 -6.35 7.80
CA GLN A 499 25.04 -5.63 6.64
C GLN A 499 26.11 -5.24 5.62
N GLU A 500 27.35 -4.97 6.05
CA GLU A 500 28.50 -4.71 5.17
C GLU A 500 28.84 -5.90 4.22
N LYS A 501 28.32 -7.10 4.48
CA LYS A 501 28.43 -8.24 3.55
C LYS A 501 27.54 -8.09 2.30
N SER A 502 26.63 -7.12 2.29
CA SER A 502 25.74 -6.88 1.15
C SER A 502 26.46 -6.19 -0.01
N VAL A 503 26.21 -6.65 -1.23
CA VAL A 503 26.75 -6.01 -2.45
C VAL A 503 26.03 -4.70 -2.79
N VAL A 504 24.77 -4.56 -2.37
CA VAL A 504 24.01 -3.32 -2.41
C VAL A 504 23.94 -2.76 -0.99
N PRO A 505 24.36 -1.51 -0.73
CA PRO A 505 24.35 -0.99 0.63
C PRO A 505 22.95 -0.90 1.23
N VAL A 506 22.86 -1.21 2.52
CA VAL A 506 21.60 -1.30 3.27
C VAL A 506 21.18 0.11 3.74
N PRO A 507 19.93 0.54 3.50
CA PRO A 507 19.46 1.86 3.93
C PRO A 507 19.26 1.95 5.45
N GLU A 508 19.43 3.16 6.00
CA GLU A 508 19.10 3.46 7.40
C GLU A 508 17.58 3.65 7.58
N ILE A 509 17.05 3.35 8.77
CA ILE A 509 15.64 3.54 9.11
C ILE A 509 15.50 4.72 10.07
N GLN A 510 14.66 5.69 9.72
CA GLN A 510 14.39 6.89 10.48
C GLN A 510 12.89 7.00 10.82
N MET A 511 12.56 7.34 12.08
CA MET A 511 11.17 7.36 12.57
C MET A 511 10.92 8.42 13.66
N GLU A 512 11.52 9.61 13.54
CA GLU A 512 11.37 10.68 14.55
C GLU A 512 10.14 11.57 14.34
N TRP A 513 9.65 11.70 13.11
CA TRP A 513 8.62 12.69 12.78
C TRP A 513 7.20 12.12 12.81
N ASP A 514 6.28 12.89 13.41
CA ASP A 514 4.86 12.58 13.40
C ASP A 514 4.08 13.30 12.29
N GLU A 515 2.98 12.67 11.88
CA GLU A 515 2.09 13.08 10.79
C GLU A 515 1.53 14.50 11.00
N ALA A 516 1.11 14.83 12.23
CA ALA A 516 0.48 16.12 12.55
C ALA A 516 1.47 17.29 12.49
N SER A 517 2.69 17.12 13.01
CA SER A 517 3.75 18.13 12.95
C SER A 517 4.27 18.34 11.53
N CYS A 518 4.36 17.26 10.74
CA CYS A 518 4.74 17.33 9.32
C CYS A 518 3.76 18.21 8.52
N GLY A 519 2.45 18.09 8.77
CA GLY A 519 1.45 18.94 8.13
C GLY A 519 1.65 20.45 8.39
N GLN A 520 2.13 20.82 9.58
CA GLN A 520 2.45 22.21 9.91
C GLN A 520 3.64 22.74 9.10
N LEU A 521 4.63 21.88 8.81
CA LEU A 521 5.81 22.29 8.06
C LEU A 521 5.49 22.62 6.60
N VAL A 522 4.57 21.89 5.97
CA VAL A 522 4.06 22.20 4.62
C VAL A 522 3.48 23.61 4.56
N TRP A 523 2.64 23.95 5.54
CA TRP A 523 2.04 25.28 5.63
C TRP A 523 3.09 26.36 5.92
N LEU A 524 3.96 26.15 6.91
CA LEU A 524 5.02 27.09 7.27
C LEU A 524 5.95 27.39 6.09
N TYR A 525 6.39 26.36 5.37
CA TYR A 525 7.25 26.50 4.20
C TYR A 525 6.52 27.28 3.10
N ASN A 526 5.26 26.94 2.82
CA ASN A 526 4.48 27.64 1.80
C ASN A 526 4.29 29.12 2.13
N GLU A 527 3.93 29.45 3.36
CA GLU A 527 3.75 30.85 3.76
C GLU A 527 5.08 31.60 3.69
N ALA A 528 6.12 31.07 4.32
CA ALA A 528 7.42 31.73 4.37
C ALA A 528 8.00 31.98 2.97
N ILE A 529 7.95 30.99 2.08
CA ILE A 529 8.59 31.06 0.77
C ILE A 529 7.66 31.60 -0.31
N SER A 530 6.44 31.08 -0.43
CA SER A 530 5.54 31.45 -1.54
C SER A 530 4.84 32.78 -1.34
N HIS A 531 4.41 33.09 -0.11
CA HIS A 531 3.61 34.31 0.17
C HIS A 531 4.44 35.47 0.69
N TYR A 532 5.52 35.20 1.44
CA TYR A 532 6.37 36.22 2.04
C TYR A 532 7.78 36.30 1.45
N ASP A 533 8.11 35.52 0.40
CA ASP A 533 9.39 35.56 -0.32
C ASP A 533 10.64 35.44 0.59
N GLY A 534 10.53 34.64 1.65
CA GLY A 534 11.58 34.45 2.66
C GLY A 534 11.60 35.48 3.80
N HIS A 535 10.68 36.44 3.83
CA HIS A 535 10.54 37.43 4.92
C HIS A 535 9.75 36.85 6.11
N THR A 536 10.33 35.84 6.76
CA THR A 536 9.70 35.06 7.84
C THR A 536 9.25 35.92 9.03
N GLU A 537 9.97 37.00 9.37
CA GLU A 537 9.56 37.91 10.45
C GLU A 537 8.25 38.64 10.15
N SER A 538 8.08 39.14 8.93
CA SER A 538 6.83 39.78 8.50
C SER A 538 5.67 38.80 8.54
N PHE A 539 5.91 37.56 8.12
CA PHE A 539 4.94 36.45 8.21
C PHE A 539 4.49 36.19 9.66
N PHE A 540 5.44 36.04 10.59
CA PHE A 540 5.13 35.78 11.99
C PHE A 540 4.37 36.96 12.63
N ASN A 541 4.82 38.19 12.37
CA ASN A 541 4.17 39.38 12.91
C ASN A 541 2.75 39.58 12.38
N ALA A 542 2.51 39.26 11.10
CA ALA A 542 1.18 39.34 10.50
C ALA A 542 0.20 38.31 11.09
N LEU A 543 0.68 37.11 11.41
CA LEU A 543 -0.16 36.03 11.92
C LEU A 543 -0.22 35.91 13.44
N ALA A 544 0.67 36.54 14.20
CA ALA A 544 0.57 36.54 15.65
C ALA A 544 -0.77 37.16 16.10
N ARG A 545 -1.45 36.53 17.06
CA ARG A 545 -2.70 37.05 17.62
C ARG A 545 -2.43 38.26 18.53
N PRO A 546 -3.13 39.38 18.34
CA PRO A 546 -2.97 40.54 19.21
C PRO A 546 -3.36 40.30 20.68
N ASP A 547 -4.28 39.36 20.91
CA ASP A 547 -4.77 39.00 22.25
C ASP A 547 -3.90 37.94 22.97
N ARG A 548 -2.94 37.32 22.27
CA ARG A 548 -1.94 36.45 22.89
C ARG A 548 -0.82 37.32 23.48
N LEU A 549 -0.72 37.34 24.81
CA LEU A 549 0.41 37.97 25.48
C LEU A 549 1.69 37.16 25.21
N PRO A 550 2.84 37.82 24.92
CA PRO A 550 4.12 37.13 24.78
C PRO A 550 4.51 36.44 26.09
N GLU A 551 5.11 35.26 26.00
CA GLU A 551 5.73 34.61 27.15
C GLU A 551 6.99 35.39 27.61
N PRO A 552 7.44 35.24 28.87
CA PRO A 552 8.69 35.86 29.31
C PRO A 552 9.88 35.49 28.41
N GLY A 553 10.55 36.49 27.83
CA GLY A 553 11.66 36.30 26.88
C GLY A 553 11.24 36.21 25.41
N GLU A 554 9.94 36.23 25.10
CA GLU A 554 9.42 36.27 23.73
C GLU A 554 9.34 37.71 23.22
N THR A 555 9.88 37.95 22.02
CA THR A 555 9.68 39.23 21.31
C THR A 555 8.36 39.18 20.54
N LYS A 556 7.49 40.16 20.77
CA LYS A 556 6.19 40.25 20.08
C LYS A 556 6.39 40.22 18.56
N GLY A 557 5.62 39.36 17.88
CA GLY A 557 5.68 39.21 16.43
C GLY A 557 6.79 38.27 15.92
N ARG A 558 7.59 37.66 16.80
CA ARG A 558 8.65 36.69 16.45
C ARG A 558 8.36 35.26 16.90
N ALA A 559 7.12 34.96 17.29
CA ALA A 559 6.70 33.59 17.56
C ALA A 559 5.24 33.32 17.17
N LEU A 560 4.96 32.07 16.83
CA LEU A 560 3.63 31.55 16.49
C LEU A 560 3.36 30.24 17.21
N ARG A 561 2.16 30.08 17.76
CA ARG A 561 1.63 28.80 18.22
C ARG A 561 0.68 28.23 17.17
N VAL A 562 1.04 27.11 16.57
CA VAL A 562 0.25 26.48 15.52
C VAL A 562 -0.26 25.15 16.05
N ALA A 563 -1.56 24.94 15.92
CA ALA A 563 -2.18 23.64 16.12
C ALA A 563 -2.44 22.97 14.77
N SER A 564 -2.34 21.65 14.71
CA SER A 564 -2.85 20.85 13.61
C SER A 564 -3.77 19.75 14.12
N ILE A 565 -4.87 19.49 13.39
CA ILE A 565 -5.73 18.30 13.55
C ILE A 565 -5.64 17.54 12.22
N ASP A 566 -5.12 16.32 12.25
CA ASP A 566 -5.08 15.40 11.11
C ASP A 566 -6.09 14.27 11.33
N ILE A 567 -7.13 14.22 10.48
CA ILE A 567 -8.16 13.19 10.54
C ILE A 567 -7.86 12.15 9.45
N GLY A 568 -7.15 11.09 9.82
CA GLY A 568 -6.85 9.99 8.92
C GLY A 568 -8.03 9.04 8.70
N GLY A 569 -7.73 7.88 8.11
CA GLY A 569 -8.71 6.81 7.97
C GLY A 569 -8.99 6.04 9.27
N GLY A 570 -7.98 5.89 10.13
CA GLY A 570 -8.15 5.17 11.41
C GLY A 570 -7.60 5.86 12.65
N THR A 571 -6.97 7.03 12.51
CA THR A 571 -6.52 7.85 13.64
C THR A 571 -6.87 9.31 13.42
N THR A 572 -7.19 10.02 14.50
CA THR A 572 -7.28 11.48 14.56
C THR A 572 -6.12 11.96 15.42
N ASP A 573 -5.18 12.68 14.83
CA ASP A 573 -3.92 13.09 15.44
C ASP A 573 -3.87 14.61 15.59
N MET A 574 -3.21 15.08 16.65
CA MET A 574 -3.07 16.51 16.95
C MET A 574 -1.67 16.84 17.44
N ALA A 575 -1.15 17.99 17.00
CA ALA A 575 0.05 18.61 17.54
C ALA A 575 -0.15 20.11 17.76
N VAL A 576 0.45 20.65 18.83
CA VAL A 576 0.58 22.09 19.11
C VAL A 576 2.05 22.42 19.23
N VAL A 577 2.56 23.23 18.31
CA VAL A 577 3.97 23.60 18.24
C VAL A 577 4.09 25.11 18.40
N HIS A 578 5.02 25.53 19.25
CA HIS A 578 5.46 26.91 19.37
C HIS A 578 6.70 27.11 18.50
N TYR A 579 6.56 27.88 17.44
CA TYR A 579 7.65 28.26 16.56
C TYR A 579 8.20 29.61 17.00
N GLN A 580 9.50 29.68 17.23
CA GLN A 580 10.20 30.90 17.62
C GLN A 580 11.30 31.23 16.61
N LEU A 581 11.39 32.50 16.24
CA LEU A 581 12.48 33.03 15.43
C LEU A 581 13.69 33.35 16.32
N ASP A 582 14.89 32.99 15.87
CA ASP A 582 16.14 33.40 16.51
C ASP A 582 16.44 34.89 16.32
N ASP A 583 17.60 35.38 16.79
CA ASP A 583 18.02 36.79 16.64
C ASP A 583 18.59 37.13 15.25
N GLY A 584 18.36 36.27 14.24
CA GLY A 584 18.73 36.54 12.86
C GLY A 584 18.04 37.79 12.29
N VAL A 585 18.62 38.34 11.22
CA VAL A 585 18.15 39.58 10.57
C VAL A 585 17.81 39.32 9.09
N GLY A 586 16.71 39.91 8.62
CA GLY A 586 16.29 39.83 7.22
C GLY A 586 15.82 38.42 6.84
N THR A 587 16.34 37.89 5.74
CA THR A 587 16.02 36.53 5.24
C THR A 587 16.85 35.43 5.91
N ASN A 588 17.75 35.78 6.83
CA ASN A 588 18.62 34.83 7.53
C ASN A 588 18.16 34.57 8.97
N VAL A 589 16.86 34.37 9.15
CA VAL A 589 16.24 34.05 10.44
C VAL A 589 16.00 32.54 10.50
N LYS A 590 16.28 31.92 11.64
CA LYS A 590 16.03 30.50 11.88
C LYS A 590 14.75 30.29 12.67
N ILE A 591 13.91 29.37 12.19
CA ILE A 591 12.71 28.92 12.89
C ILE A 591 13.08 27.73 13.78
N THR A 592 12.81 27.86 15.09
CA THR A 592 13.00 26.81 16.09
C THR A 592 11.65 26.31 16.58
N PRO A 593 11.31 25.03 16.36
CA PRO A 593 10.08 24.44 16.86
C PRO A 593 10.21 23.97 18.32
N HIS A 594 9.16 24.20 19.11
CA HIS A 594 9.00 23.65 20.46
C HIS A 594 7.63 22.97 20.56
N LEU A 595 7.61 21.64 20.54
CA LEU A 595 6.38 20.87 20.69
C LEU A 595 5.81 21.05 22.10
N LEU A 596 4.65 21.71 22.21
CA LEU A 596 3.97 21.97 23.49
C LEU A 596 3.05 20.82 23.89
N PHE A 597 2.36 20.24 22.91
CA PHE A 597 1.39 19.19 23.15
C PHE A 597 1.20 18.33 21.90
N ARG A 598 1.06 17.03 22.09
CA ARG A 598 0.62 16.08 21.05
C ARG A 598 -0.41 15.14 21.66
N GLU A 599 -1.33 14.65 20.84
CA GLU A 599 -2.28 13.59 21.20
C GLU A 599 -2.75 12.87 19.93
N GLY A 600 -3.32 11.67 20.07
CA GLY A 600 -3.96 10.95 18.98
C GLY A 600 -4.98 9.93 19.47
N PHE A 601 -6.04 9.73 18.69
CA PHE A 601 -7.13 8.81 19.00
C PHE A 601 -7.35 7.82 17.86
N LYS A 602 -7.62 6.56 18.19
CA LYS A 602 -7.93 5.50 17.20
C LYS A 602 -9.40 5.52 16.75
N VAL A 603 -9.90 6.72 16.47
CA VAL A 603 -11.24 7.01 15.95
C VAL A 603 -11.08 8.05 14.83
N ALA A 604 -11.56 7.75 13.62
CA ALA A 604 -11.37 8.64 12.47
C ALA A 604 -12.39 8.38 11.33
N GLY A 605 -11.94 8.47 10.07
CA GLY A 605 -12.80 8.38 8.88
C GLY A 605 -13.51 7.03 8.70
N ASP A 606 -12.87 5.91 9.00
CA ASP A 606 -13.49 4.58 8.85
C ASP A 606 -14.61 4.37 9.90
N ASP A 607 -14.50 4.98 11.08
CA ASP A 607 -15.56 4.94 12.10
C ASP A 607 -16.74 5.85 11.70
N MET A 608 -16.47 6.99 11.05
CA MET A 608 -17.52 7.80 10.43
C MET A 608 -18.24 7.05 9.29
N LEU A 609 -17.51 6.29 8.48
CA LEU A 609 -18.09 5.44 7.45
C LEU A 609 -19.03 4.39 8.08
N LEU A 610 -18.61 3.76 9.17
CA LEU A 610 -19.46 2.83 9.92
C LEU A 610 -20.69 3.54 10.49
N ASP A 611 -20.55 4.73 11.08
CA ASP A 611 -21.68 5.53 11.57
C ASP A 611 -22.69 5.82 10.45
N VAL A 612 -22.22 6.16 9.24
CA VAL A 612 -23.09 6.39 8.07
C VAL A 612 -23.79 5.10 7.63
N ILE A 613 -23.07 3.98 7.56
CA ILE A 613 -23.66 2.67 7.23
C ILE A 613 -24.78 2.33 8.23
N GLN A 614 -24.53 2.53 9.53
CA GLN A 614 -25.48 2.22 10.61
C GLN A 614 -26.67 3.17 10.67
N ARG A 615 -26.49 4.44 10.32
CA ARG A 615 -27.54 5.47 10.38
C ARG A 615 -28.38 5.57 9.12
N CYS A 616 -27.81 5.22 7.96
CA CYS A 616 -28.44 5.46 6.66
C CYS A 616 -28.73 4.16 5.92
N VAL A 617 -27.69 3.34 5.70
CA VAL A 617 -27.76 2.22 4.77
C VAL A 617 -28.52 1.03 5.38
N LEU A 618 -28.16 0.61 6.59
CA LEU A 618 -28.82 -0.50 7.28
C LEU A 618 -30.31 -0.20 7.59
N PRO A 619 -30.69 1.00 8.07
CA PRO A 619 -32.10 1.33 8.28
C PRO A 619 -32.94 1.35 7.00
N ALA A 620 -32.36 1.77 5.87
CA ALA A 620 -33.04 1.72 4.57
C ALA A 620 -33.34 0.27 4.16
N LEU A 621 -32.35 -0.62 4.30
CA LEU A 621 -32.52 -2.06 4.05
C LEU A 621 -33.56 -2.68 5.00
N GLN A 622 -33.48 -2.37 6.29
CA GLN A 622 -34.43 -2.85 7.30
C GLN A 622 -35.87 -2.46 6.96
N THR A 623 -36.08 -1.18 6.63
CA THR A 623 -37.39 -0.65 6.25
C THR A 623 -37.94 -1.36 5.02
N ARG A 624 -37.09 -1.60 4.01
CA ARG A 624 -37.50 -2.29 2.78
C ARG A 624 -37.84 -3.76 3.02
N LEU A 625 -37.11 -4.45 3.88
CA LEU A 625 -37.40 -5.83 4.30
C LEU A 625 -38.75 -5.92 5.02
N GLN A 626 -39.04 -4.99 5.92
CA GLN A 626 -40.33 -4.92 6.62
C GLN A 626 -41.49 -4.69 5.65
N GLN A 627 -41.33 -3.78 4.68
CA GLN A 627 -42.33 -3.54 3.63
C GLN A 627 -42.55 -4.76 2.72
N ALA A 628 -41.51 -5.59 2.52
CA ALA A 628 -41.61 -6.83 1.77
C ALA A 628 -42.28 -7.97 2.54
N GLY A 629 -42.52 -7.80 3.85
CA GLY A 629 -43.23 -8.77 4.69
C GLY A 629 -42.34 -9.57 5.66
N VAL A 630 -41.06 -9.22 5.82
CA VAL A 630 -40.18 -9.85 6.82
C VAL A 630 -40.59 -9.42 8.22
N THR A 631 -41.02 -10.37 9.06
CA THR A 631 -41.56 -10.10 10.41
C THR A 631 -40.52 -9.54 11.38
N ASP A 632 -39.32 -10.12 11.41
CA ASP A 632 -38.22 -9.68 12.29
C ASP A 632 -36.97 -9.34 11.46
N ALA A 633 -37.03 -8.21 10.77
CA ALA A 633 -35.93 -7.71 9.95
C ALA A 633 -34.68 -7.40 10.79
N ALA A 634 -34.83 -6.98 12.05
CA ALA A 634 -33.71 -6.68 12.93
C ALA A 634 -32.90 -7.94 13.28
N ALA A 635 -33.57 -9.04 13.64
CA ALA A 635 -32.89 -10.31 13.90
C ALA A 635 -32.23 -10.88 12.64
N LEU A 636 -32.85 -10.72 11.47
CA LEU A 636 -32.26 -11.13 10.19
C LEU A 636 -30.97 -10.36 9.90
N LEU A 637 -30.99 -9.03 10.02
CA LEU A 637 -29.80 -8.20 9.81
C LEU A 637 -28.71 -8.46 10.85
N ALA A 638 -29.07 -8.70 12.11
CA ALA A 638 -28.11 -9.10 13.14
C ALA A 638 -27.46 -10.46 12.82
N THR A 639 -28.20 -11.38 12.19
CA THR A 639 -27.68 -12.69 11.78
C THR A 639 -26.74 -12.58 10.57
N LEU A 640 -27.11 -11.77 9.59
CA LEU A 640 -26.33 -11.57 8.37
C LEU A 640 -25.07 -10.71 8.61
N PHE A 641 -25.23 -9.63 9.39
CA PHE A 641 -24.26 -8.53 9.43
C PHE A 641 -23.79 -8.17 10.84
N GLY A 642 -24.24 -8.88 11.88
CA GLY A 642 -23.75 -8.72 13.25
C GLY A 642 -22.60 -9.68 13.60
N ASP A 643 -22.11 -9.59 14.84
CA ASP A 643 -21.23 -10.63 15.36
C ASP A 643 -22.02 -11.92 15.64
N SER A 644 -21.60 -13.00 15.01
CA SER A 644 -22.10 -14.34 15.30
C SER A 644 -21.05 -15.21 15.98
N GLY A 645 -19.81 -14.73 16.16
CA GLY A 645 -18.67 -15.52 16.64
C GLY A 645 -18.29 -16.69 15.71
N ARG A 646 -18.90 -16.78 14.52
CA ARG A 646 -18.61 -17.83 13.53
C ARG A 646 -17.39 -17.45 12.70
N ILE A 647 -16.50 -18.43 12.48
CA ILE A 647 -15.27 -18.32 11.66
C ILE A 647 -15.43 -19.16 10.37
N ASP A 648 -16.66 -19.43 9.95
CA ASP A 648 -16.96 -20.28 8.78
C ASP A 648 -17.08 -19.45 7.48
N THR A 649 -17.48 -20.11 6.39
CA THR A 649 -17.71 -19.49 5.08
C THR A 649 -18.70 -18.31 5.13
N GLN A 650 -19.62 -18.26 6.10
CA GLN A 650 -20.54 -17.14 6.27
C GLN A 650 -19.81 -15.87 6.72
N ALA A 651 -18.74 -16.01 7.51
CA ALA A 651 -17.91 -14.86 7.92
C ALA A 651 -17.22 -14.20 6.72
N ILE A 652 -16.74 -15.00 5.77
CA ILE A 652 -16.13 -14.49 4.53
C ILE A 652 -17.17 -13.78 3.67
N LEU A 653 -18.36 -14.36 3.49
CA LEU A 653 -19.44 -13.72 2.72
C LEU A 653 -19.97 -12.44 3.38
N ARG A 654 -19.99 -12.38 4.72
CA ARG A 654 -20.28 -11.15 5.47
C ARG A 654 -19.23 -10.08 5.21
N GLN A 655 -17.93 -10.42 5.28
CA GLN A 655 -16.84 -9.52 4.93
C GLN A 655 -16.95 -9.02 3.48
N GLN A 656 -17.23 -9.92 2.53
CA GLN A 656 -17.42 -9.57 1.12
C GLN A 656 -18.66 -8.68 0.92
N THR A 657 -19.73 -8.90 1.69
CA THR A 657 -20.90 -8.00 1.66
C THR A 657 -20.55 -6.61 2.17
N ALA A 658 -19.77 -6.50 3.25
CA ALA A 658 -19.29 -5.20 3.72
C ALA A 658 -18.45 -4.49 2.66
N LEU A 659 -17.51 -5.21 2.03
CA LEU A 659 -16.59 -4.66 1.02
C LEU A 659 -17.29 -4.27 -0.29
N GLN A 660 -18.24 -5.07 -0.76
CA GLN A 660 -18.86 -4.91 -2.09
C GLN A 660 -20.18 -4.15 -2.07
N LEU A 661 -20.87 -4.09 -0.92
CA LEU A 661 -22.17 -3.42 -0.78
C LEU A 661 -22.11 -2.25 0.21
N PHE A 662 -21.81 -2.50 1.50
CA PHE A 662 -21.97 -1.45 2.52
C PHE A 662 -20.94 -0.33 2.44
N MET A 663 -19.66 -0.66 2.24
CA MET A 663 -18.60 0.36 2.12
C MET A 663 -18.82 1.26 0.89
N PRO A 664 -19.06 0.73 -0.33
CA PRO A 664 -19.37 1.57 -1.48
C PRO A 664 -20.60 2.46 -1.28
N LEU A 665 -21.69 1.93 -0.68
CA LEU A 665 -22.89 2.73 -0.40
C LEU A 665 -22.61 3.83 0.63
N GLY A 666 -21.88 3.52 1.70
CA GLY A 666 -21.47 4.51 2.69
C GLY A 666 -20.56 5.60 2.10
N HIS A 667 -19.61 5.22 1.25
CA HIS A 667 -18.79 6.17 0.50
C HIS A 667 -19.60 7.03 -0.47
N ALA A 668 -20.62 6.47 -1.14
CA ALA A 668 -21.50 7.25 -2.00
C ALA A 668 -22.26 8.33 -1.21
N VAL A 669 -22.75 7.99 -0.01
CA VAL A 669 -23.38 8.97 0.91
C VAL A 669 -22.38 10.05 1.33
N LEU A 670 -21.19 9.66 1.78
CA LEU A 670 -20.15 10.60 2.22
C LEU A 670 -19.69 11.52 1.07
N SER A 671 -19.49 10.97 -0.14
CA SER A 671 -19.07 11.74 -1.31
C SER A 671 -20.15 12.72 -1.75
N ALA A 672 -21.42 12.30 -1.75
CA ALA A 672 -22.54 13.19 -2.09
C ALA A 672 -22.72 14.29 -1.03
N TRP A 673 -22.49 13.97 0.25
CA TRP A 673 -22.50 14.96 1.32
C TRP A 673 -21.33 15.96 1.21
N GLU A 674 -20.13 15.48 0.88
CA GLU A 674 -18.95 16.33 0.63
C GLU A 674 -19.20 17.34 -0.50
N GLN A 675 -19.87 16.91 -1.57
CA GLN A 675 -20.16 17.74 -2.74
C GLN A 675 -21.43 18.61 -2.60
N SER A 676 -22.15 18.51 -1.48
CA SER A 676 -23.42 19.22 -1.29
C SER A 676 -23.24 20.72 -1.05
N ASP A 677 -24.22 21.51 -1.51
CA ASP A 677 -24.30 22.93 -1.13
C ASP A 677 -24.87 23.02 0.29
N ILE A 678 -24.04 23.49 1.23
CA ILE A 678 -24.40 23.66 2.64
C ILE A 678 -25.55 24.66 2.86
N ASN A 679 -25.83 25.52 1.87
CA ASN A 679 -26.91 26.51 1.94
C ASN A 679 -28.24 25.95 1.42
N ASP A 680 -28.24 24.79 0.75
CA ASP A 680 -29.45 24.16 0.25
C ASP A 680 -30.11 23.31 1.35
N PRO A 681 -31.28 23.72 1.89
CA PRO A 681 -31.97 23.00 2.96
C PRO A 681 -32.54 21.65 2.52
N VAL A 682 -32.70 21.41 1.21
CA VAL A 682 -33.25 20.17 0.66
C VAL A 682 -32.17 19.24 0.08
N ALA A 683 -30.89 19.61 0.20
CA ALA A 683 -29.79 18.79 -0.25
C ALA A 683 -29.82 17.40 0.40
N GLY A 684 -29.72 16.37 -0.45
CA GLY A 684 -29.77 14.98 -0.03
C GLY A 684 -29.39 14.03 -1.15
N LEU A 685 -29.30 12.75 -0.79
CA LEU A 685 -29.09 11.64 -1.72
C LEU A 685 -30.39 10.85 -1.87
N HIS A 686 -30.85 10.69 -3.10
CA HIS A 686 -32.04 9.91 -3.44
C HIS A 686 -31.71 8.98 -4.62
N ALA A 687 -31.44 7.72 -4.34
CA ALA A 687 -31.10 6.70 -5.33
C ALA A 687 -31.42 5.31 -4.80
N THR A 688 -31.37 4.29 -5.64
CA THR A 688 -31.37 2.88 -5.22
C THR A 688 -29.95 2.42 -4.89
N PHE A 689 -29.83 1.30 -4.16
CA PHE A 689 -28.52 0.70 -3.89
C PHE A 689 -27.76 0.40 -5.20
N GLY A 690 -28.44 -0.16 -6.21
CA GLY A 690 -27.83 -0.52 -7.49
C GLY A 690 -27.29 0.69 -8.26
N GLU A 691 -27.98 1.83 -8.24
CA GLU A 691 -27.55 3.06 -8.92
C GLU A 691 -26.28 3.68 -8.32
N LEU A 692 -26.00 3.41 -7.04
CA LEU A 692 -24.86 3.95 -6.32
C LEU A 692 -23.60 3.09 -6.41
N LEU A 693 -23.69 1.87 -6.96
CA LEU A 693 -22.56 0.96 -7.07
C LEU A 693 -21.88 1.08 -8.43
N SER A 694 -20.58 1.36 -8.43
CA SER A 694 -19.77 1.36 -9.66
C SER A 694 -19.54 -0.03 -10.26
N GLN A 695 -19.65 -1.07 -9.41
CA GLN A 695 -19.56 -2.48 -9.79
C GLN A 695 -20.59 -3.26 -9.00
N GLN A 696 -21.32 -4.16 -9.67
CA GLN A 696 -22.26 -5.03 -8.97
C GLN A 696 -21.53 -6.02 -8.05
N PRO A 697 -22.12 -6.36 -6.88
CA PRO A 697 -21.58 -7.42 -6.03
C PRO A 697 -21.53 -8.75 -6.77
N THR A 698 -20.59 -9.61 -6.39
CA THR A 698 -20.46 -10.95 -6.98
C THR A 698 -21.72 -11.77 -6.73
N ARG A 699 -21.95 -12.77 -7.59
CA ARG A 699 -23.10 -13.69 -7.46
C ARG A 699 -23.14 -14.37 -6.10
N ASN A 700 -22.00 -14.69 -5.50
CA ASN A 700 -21.94 -15.32 -4.18
C ASN A 700 -22.49 -14.40 -3.08
N VAL A 701 -22.14 -13.11 -3.12
CA VAL A 701 -22.66 -12.10 -2.18
C VAL A 701 -24.17 -11.92 -2.35
N LEU A 702 -24.63 -11.77 -3.60
CA LEU A 702 -26.06 -11.62 -3.87
C LEU A 702 -26.85 -12.86 -3.41
N ASN A 703 -26.36 -14.07 -3.72
CA ASN A 703 -27.01 -15.32 -3.30
C ASN A 703 -27.03 -15.48 -1.77
N TYR A 704 -25.94 -15.10 -1.08
CA TYR A 704 -25.86 -15.13 0.38
C TYR A 704 -26.97 -14.29 1.03
N ILE A 705 -27.15 -13.06 0.54
CA ILE A 705 -28.20 -12.15 1.02
C ILE A 705 -29.59 -12.68 0.63
N GLN A 706 -29.75 -13.09 -0.63
CA GLN A 706 -31.04 -13.55 -1.17
C GLN A 706 -31.57 -14.76 -0.42
N GLN A 707 -30.73 -15.78 -0.20
CA GLN A 707 -31.15 -17.02 0.48
C GLN A 707 -31.68 -16.77 1.89
N ALA A 708 -31.03 -15.87 2.63
CA ALA A 708 -31.48 -15.52 3.98
C ALA A 708 -32.79 -14.73 3.97
N ILE A 709 -32.97 -13.82 3.00
CA ILE A 709 -34.19 -13.04 2.85
C ILE A 709 -35.36 -13.94 2.39
N ASP A 710 -35.16 -14.79 1.38
CA ASP A 710 -36.18 -15.70 0.86
C ASP A 710 -36.71 -16.64 1.96
N HIS A 711 -35.84 -17.11 2.86
CA HIS A 711 -36.24 -17.92 3.99
C HIS A 711 -37.07 -17.14 5.03
N ALA A 712 -36.83 -15.84 5.17
CA ALA A 712 -37.52 -14.98 6.12
C ALA A 712 -38.84 -14.40 5.56
N LEU A 713 -39.06 -14.48 4.25
CA LEU A 713 -40.27 -13.97 3.59
C LEU A 713 -41.44 -14.95 3.67
N PRO A 714 -42.70 -14.46 3.70
CA PRO A 714 -43.87 -15.31 3.58
C PRO A 714 -43.90 -16.10 2.26
N ALA A 715 -44.44 -17.32 2.28
CA ALA A 715 -44.58 -18.13 1.08
C ALA A 715 -45.40 -17.42 -0.01
N GLY A 716 -44.88 -17.38 -1.25
CA GLY A 716 -45.52 -16.69 -2.38
C GLY A 716 -45.23 -15.19 -2.47
N SER A 717 -44.36 -14.65 -1.61
CA SER A 717 -43.88 -13.26 -1.74
C SER A 717 -43.11 -13.05 -3.06
N PRO A 718 -43.14 -11.84 -3.64
CA PRO A 718 -42.31 -11.53 -4.80
C PRO A 718 -40.82 -11.62 -4.43
N VAL A 719 -39.98 -11.90 -5.42
CA VAL A 719 -38.52 -11.94 -5.25
C VAL A 719 -38.04 -10.57 -4.76
N PHE A 720 -37.34 -10.56 -3.63
CA PHE A 720 -36.71 -9.35 -3.11
C PHE A 720 -35.43 -9.06 -3.89
N ASP A 721 -35.25 -7.83 -4.38
CA ASP A 721 -33.99 -7.41 -5.00
C ASP A 721 -33.29 -6.36 -4.12
N VAL A 722 -32.16 -6.74 -3.54
CA VAL A 722 -31.35 -5.86 -2.68
C VAL A 722 -30.84 -4.62 -3.42
N LEU A 723 -30.62 -4.69 -4.73
CA LEU A 723 -30.16 -3.56 -5.53
C LEU A 723 -31.26 -2.52 -5.76
N SER A 724 -32.53 -2.93 -5.63
CA SER A 724 -33.70 -2.04 -5.76
C SER A 724 -34.04 -1.27 -4.48
N VAL A 725 -33.30 -1.48 -3.38
CA VAL A 725 -33.56 -0.82 -2.09
C VAL A 725 -33.37 0.69 -2.24
N PRO A 726 -34.39 1.52 -1.95
CA PRO A 726 -34.26 2.97 -2.01
C PRO A 726 -33.44 3.49 -0.81
N LEU A 727 -32.45 4.33 -1.09
CA LEU A 727 -31.67 5.07 -0.12
C LEU A 727 -32.02 6.56 -0.22
N GLN A 728 -32.60 7.09 0.86
CA GLN A 728 -32.99 8.49 0.99
C GLN A 728 -32.29 9.09 2.20
N VAL A 729 -31.36 10.02 1.97
CA VAL A 729 -30.55 10.64 3.03
C VAL A 729 -30.65 12.15 2.91
N GLN A 730 -31.13 12.81 3.96
CA GLN A 730 -31.11 14.27 4.06
C GLN A 730 -29.82 14.71 4.75
N PHE A 731 -28.98 15.49 4.08
CA PHE A 731 -27.66 15.86 4.62
C PHE A 731 -27.73 16.73 5.87
N ARG A 732 -28.80 17.53 6.02
CA ARG A 732 -29.08 18.27 7.25
C ARG A 732 -29.14 17.37 8.48
N GLN A 733 -29.78 16.19 8.37
CA GLN A 733 -29.92 15.26 9.49
C GLN A 733 -28.55 14.68 9.92
N LEU A 734 -27.66 14.44 8.96
CA LEU A 734 -26.28 14.01 9.25
C LEU A 734 -25.50 15.09 9.99
N GLN A 735 -25.63 16.35 9.55
CA GLN A 735 -25.00 17.49 10.22
C GLN A 735 -25.54 17.69 11.64
N GLU A 736 -26.86 17.63 11.83
CA GLU A 736 -27.49 17.72 13.16
C GLU A 736 -27.04 16.59 14.08
N ALA A 737 -26.97 15.34 13.58
CA ALA A 737 -26.48 14.20 14.34
C ALA A 737 -25.01 14.36 14.75
N LEU A 738 -24.17 14.90 13.88
CA LEU A 738 -22.76 15.18 14.18
C LEU A 738 -22.62 16.28 15.24
N LEU A 739 -23.36 17.39 15.12
CA LEU A 739 -23.38 18.46 16.12
C LEU A 739 -23.96 18.01 17.47
N ALA A 740 -24.91 17.07 17.46
CA ALA A 740 -25.51 16.49 18.65
C ALA A 740 -24.63 15.41 19.32
N GLY A 741 -23.40 15.18 18.86
CA GLY A 741 -22.48 14.21 19.46
C GLY A 741 -22.78 12.76 19.14
N GLN A 742 -23.58 12.49 18.10
CA GLN A 742 -24.02 11.14 17.79
C GLN A 742 -23.06 10.38 16.85
N PHE A 743 -22.09 11.07 16.26
CA PHE A 743 -20.98 10.45 15.52
C PHE A 743 -19.81 10.14 16.45
N THR A 744 -19.17 8.99 16.25
CA THR A 744 -18.06 8.49 17.06
C THR A 744 -16.87 9.48 17.06
N LEU A 745 -16.66 10.21 15.95
CA LEU A 745 -15.60 11.23 15.81
C LEU A 745 -15.82 12.48 16.70
N THR A 746 -17.04 12.75 17.17
CA THR A 746 -17.37 14.02 17.84
C THR A 746 -16.60 14.22 19.14
N SER A 747 -16.53 13.18 19.99
CA SER A 747 -15.86 13.27 21.30
C SER A 747 -14.35 13.59 21.17
N PRO A 748 -13.57 12.90 20.32
CA PRO A 748 -12.21 13.30 19.99
C PRO A 748 -12.08 14.76 19.54
N LEU A 749 -12.95 15.23 18.64
CA LEU A 749 -12.89 16.60 18.12
C LEU A 749 -13.17 17.67 19.19
N HIS A 750 -14.10 17.41 20.11
CA HIS A 750 -14.30 18.26 21.27
C HIS A 750 -13.04 18.35 22.15
N ALA A 751 -12.43 17.20 22.47
CA ALA A 751 -11.25 17.14 23.33
C ALA A 751 -10.05 17.90 22.72
N VAL A 752 -9.76 17.71 21.43
CA VAL A 752 -8.68 18.45 20.75
C VAL A 752 -8.97 19.95 20.68
N CYS A 753 -10.21 20.36 20.40
CA CYS A 753 -10.56 21.79 20.36
C CYS A 753 -10.42 22.47 21.74
N GLU A 754 -10.78 21.77 22.83
CA GLU A 754 -10.54 22.25 24.20
C GLU A 754 -9.03 22.46 24.45
N ALA A 755 -8.17 21.51 24.04
CA ALA A 755 -6.73 21.63 24.18
C ALA A 755 -6.15 22.80 23.35
N ILE A 756 -6.57 22.98 22.09
CA ILE A 756 -6.13 24.10 21.25
C ILE A 756 -6.45 25.45 21.89
N SER A 757 -7.67 25.57 22.44
CA SER A 757 -8.13 26.75 23.15
C SER A 757 -7.27 27.03 24.38
N HIS A 758 -6.92 25.99 25.14
CA HIS A 758 -6.07 26.08 26.33
C HIS A 758 -4.68 26.65 25.99
N TYR A 759 -4.04 26.18 24.91
CA TYR A 759 -2.72 26.66 24.48
C TYR A 759 -2.75 28.03 23.79
N ARG A 760 -3.94 28.61 23.56
CA ARG A 760 -4.16 29.91 22.90
C ARG A 760 -3.45 30.00 21.55
N CYS A 761 -3.69 29.00 20.71
CA CYS A 761 -3.02 28.91 19.41
C CYS A 761 -3.36 30.12 18.52
N ASP A 762 -2.38 30.54 17.72
CA ASP A 762 -2.50 31.62 16.73
C ASP A 762 -3.25 31.13 15.49
N ILE A 763 -2.96 29.89 15.05
CA ILE A 763 -3.48 29.26 13.84
C ILE A 763 -3.88 27.81 14.16
N LEU A 764 -4.97 27.34 13.54
CA LEU A 764 -5.35 25.93 13.48
C LEU A 764 -5.30 25.46 12.03
N LEU A 765 -4.52 24.42 11.75
CA LEU A 765 -4.53 23.68 10.49
C LEU A 765 -5.42 22.45 10.64
N VAL A 766 -6.32 22.21 9.69
CA VAL A 766 -7.13 20.99 9.65
C VAL A 766 -6.81 20.24 8.36
N THR A 767 -6.37 18.98 8.50
CA THR A 767 -5.98 18.09 7.41
C THR A 767 -6.66 16.73 7.52
N GLY A 768 -6.46 15.88 6.53
CA GLY A 768 -7.13 14.60 6.37
C GLY A 768 -8.46 14.68 5.59
N ARG A 769 -8.83 13.60 4.90
CA ARG A 769 -10.00 13.57 4.00
C ARG A 769 -11.35 13.81 4.70
N PRO A 770 -11.63 13.27 5.90
CA PRO A 770 -12.87 13.55 6.63
C PRO A 770 -13.05 15.03 7.00
N ALA A 771 -11.97 15.84 7.05
CA ALA A 771 -12.07 17.28 7.27
C ALA A 771 -12.75 18.03 6.11
N CYS A 772 -12.84 17.41 4.93
CA CYS A 772 -13.56 17.95 3.77
C CYS A 772 -15.09 17.90 3.97
N LEU A 773 -15.60 17.09 4.90
CA LEU A 773 -17.04 16.94 5.12
C LEU A 773 -17.65 18.20 5.75
N PRO A 774 -18.75 18.74 5.19
CA PRO A 774 -19.43 19.91 5.73
C PRO A 774 -19.78 19.82 7.21
N GLY A 775 -20.21 18.65 7.69
CA GLY A 775 -20.53 18.42 9.10
C GLY A 775 -19.32 18.59 10.03
N VAL A 776 -18.16 18.03 9.66
CA VAL A 776 -16.93 18.17 10.45
C VAL A 776 -16.47 19.64 10.48
N GLN A 777 -16.53 20.32 9.34
CA GLN A 777 -16.22 21.75 9.28
C GLN A 777 -17.17 22.59 10.14
N ALA A 778 -18.47 22.28 10.11
CA ALA A 778 -19.47 22.95 10.92
C ALA A 778 -19.22 22.74 12.41
N LEU A 779 -18.86 21.51 12.83
CA LEU A 779 -18.52 21.22 14.22
C LEU A 779 -17.30 22.01 14.70
N ILE A 780 -16.18 21.96 13.97
CA ILE A 780 -14.96 22.70 14.38
C ILE A 780 -15.22 24.21 14.42
N ARG A 781 -15.97 24.75 13.44
CA ARG A 781 -16.41 26.17 13.45
C ARG A 781 -17.36 26.49 14.58
N HIS A 782 -18.19 25.54 15.04
CA HIS A 782 -19.07 25.70 16.20
C HIS A 782 -18.27 25.71 17.51
N LEU A 783 -17.24 24.88 17.61
CA LEU A 783 -16.36 24.79 18.80
C LEU A 783 -15.41 25.98 18.93
N GLN A 784 -15.09 26.68 17.83
CA GLN A 784 -14.25 27.89 17.78
C GLN A 784 -12.95 27.80 18.61
N PRO A 785 -12.11 26.77 18.44
CA PRO A 785 -10.84 26.68 19.18
C PRO A 785 -9.88 27.84 18.89
N VAL A 786 -10.03 28.45 17.71
CA VAL A 786 -9.44 29.72 17.30
C VAL A 786 -10.51 30.54 16.53
N PRO A 787 -10.33 31.85 16.34
CA PRO A 787 -11.20 32.62 15.44
C PRO A 787 -11.30 31.99 14.05
N VAL A 788 -12.47 32.03 13.41
CA VAL A 788 -12.72 31.30 12.14
C VAL A 788 -11.76 31.69 11.02
N ASN A 789 -11.31 32.95 10.95
CA ASN A 789 -10.33 33.42 9.98
C ASN A 789 -8.89 32.93 10.23
N ARG A 790 -8.66 32.21 11.32
CA ARG A 790 -7.38 31.57 11.71
C ARG A 790 -7.42 30.06 11.53
N MET A 791 -8.55 29.50 11.06
CA MET A 791 -8.68 28.10 10.69
C MET A 791 -8.30 27.92 9.22
N ILE A 792 -7.26 27.15 8.96
CA ILE A 792 -6.76 26.86 7.62
C ILE A 792 -7.08 25.40 7.30
N TRP A 793 -7.91 25.23 6.27
CA TRP A 793 -8.23 23.92 5.73
C TRP A 793 -7.16 23.55 4.71
N MET A 794 -6.48 22.44 4.92
CA MET A 794 -5.42 21.98 4.02
C MET A 794 -5.98 21.41 2.72
N ASP A 795 -7.26 21.04 2.71
CA ASP A 795 -7.99 20.71 1.48
C ASP A 795 -8.07 21.91 0.54
N ASN A 796 -7.73 21.69 -0.74
CA ASN A 796 -7.66 22.74 -1.75
C ASN A 796 -6.77 23.94 -1.39
N TYR A 797 -5.87 23.77 -0.40
CA TYR A 797 -4.92 24.81 -0.01
C TYR A 797 -4.01 25.13 -1.18
N ARG A 798 -3.82 26.42 -1.46
CA ARG A 798 -3.01 26.86 -2.60
C ARG A 798 -1.53 26.62 -2.31
N VAL A 799 -0.93 25.80 -3.15
CA VAL A 799 0.50 25.49 -3.16
C VAL A 799 1.02 25.73 -4.57
N HIS A 800 2.19 26.31 -4.72
CA HIS A 800 2.79 26.46 -6.06
C HIS A 800 3.35 25.11 -6.57
N GLU A 801 4.06 25.12 -7.69
CA GLU A 801 4.57 23.92 -8.39
C GLU A 801 5.56 23.07 -7.59
N TRP A 802 5.97 23.52 -6.39
CA TRP A 802 6.93 22.80 -5.55
C TRP A 802 6.36 21.55 -4.88
N TYR A 803 5.04 21.47 -4.70
CA TYR A 803 4.38 20.39 -3.97
C TYR A 803 4.17 19.16 -4.87
N PRO A 804 4.79 17.99 -4.58
CA PRO A 804 4.83 16.86 -5.51
C PRO A 804 3.44 16.36 -5.94
N PHE A 805 2.48 16.37 -5.01
CA PHE A 805 1.10 15.89 -5.22
C PHE A 805 0.12 17.01 -5.61
N SER A 806 0.62 18.11 -6.16
CA SER A 806 -0.23 19.28 -6.46
C SER A 806 -1.14 19.00 -7.65
N GLN A 807 -2.40 19.41 -7.53
CA GLN A 807 -3.38 19.38 -8.59
C GLN A 807 -3.80 20.82 -8.88
N GLN A 808 -3.44 21.34 -10.06
CA GLN A 808 -3.74 22.71 -10.48
C GLN A 808 -3.27 23.78 -9.48
N GLY A 809 -2.09 23.60 -8.88
CA GLY A 809 -1.53 24.53 -7.89
C GLY A 809 -2.27 24.50 -6.54
N ARG A 810 -2.86 23.36 -6.18
CA ARG A 810 -3.52 23.12 -4.88
C ARG A 810 -3.19 21.74 -4.35
N ILE A 811 -3.31 21.59 -3.04
CA ILE A 811 -3.29 20.29 -2.39
C ILE A 811 -4.59 19.57 -2.76
N GLY A 812 -4.49 18.53 -3.59
CA GLY A 812 -5.64 17.73 -4.00
C GLY A 812 -6.12 16.76 -2.92
N ASN A 813 -5.18 16.14 -2.20
CA ASN A 813 -5.49 15.28 -1.06
C ASN A 813 -4.63 15.65 0.17
N PRO A 814 -5.25 16.13 1.26
CA PRO A 814 -4.54 16.53 2.47
C PRO A 814 -3.71 15.42 3.14
N LYS A 815 -3.99 14.14 2.89
CA LYS A 815 -3.18 13.04 3.47
C LYS A 815 -1.70 13.12 3.05
N SER A 816 -1.41 13.64 1.86
CA SER A 816 -0.03 13.80 1.38
C SER A 816 0.82 14.77 2.21
N THR A 817 0.22 15.61 3.07
CA THR A 817 0.98 16.61 3.84
C THR A 817 1.94 15.99 4.85
N ALA A 818 1.67 14.78 5.35
CA ALA A 818 2.58 14.09 6.26
C ALA A 818 3.89 13.72 5.56
N ALA A 819 3.82 13.03 4.41
CA ALA A 819 5.00 12.65 3.63
C ALA A 819 5.77 13.87 3.09
N VAL A 820 5.07 14.90 2.62
CA VAL A 820 5.72 16.14 2.14
C VAL A 820 6.33 16.94 3.30
N GLY A 821 5.70 16.97 4.48
CA GLY A 821 6.30 17.58 5.66
C GLY A 821 7.58 16.89 6.10
N ALA A 822 7.60 15.56 6.11
CA ALA A 822 8.81 14.79 6.36
C ALA A 822 9.90 15.04 5.30
N MET A 823 9.52 15.19 4.02
CA MET A 823 10.45 15.62 2.95
C MET A 823 11.10 16.96 3.28
N LEU A 824 10.30 17.95 3.70
CA LEU A 824 10.82 19.26 4.10
C LEU A 824 11.71 19.17 5.34
N CYS A 825 11.38 18.32 6.32
CA CYS A 825 12.26 18.09 7.48
C CYS A 825 13.61 17.52 7.05
N SER A 826 13.62 16.50 6.18
CA SER A 826 14.84 15.87 5.67
C SER A 826 15.71 16.87 4.92
N LEU A 827 15.12 17.61 3.98
CA LEU A 827 15.83 18.64 3.22
C LEU A 827 16.34 19.78 4.11
N ALA A 828 15.62 20.12 5.19
CA ALA A 828 16.07 21.12 6.14
C ALA A 828 17.30 20.67 6.95
N LEU A 829 17.42 19.38 7.31
CA LEU A 829 18.60 18.83 7.99
C LEU A 829 19.87 18.98 7.15
N ASP A 830 19.75 18.82 5.84
CA ASP A 830 20.84 18.94 4.88
C ASP A 830 21.05 20.38 4.35
N LEU A 831 20.32 21.38 4.87
CA LEU A 831 20.33 22.77 4.40
C LEU A 831 19.97 22.92 2.90
N ARG A 832 19.14 22.03 2.36
CA ARG A 832 18.70 21.97 0.96
C ARG A 832 17.46 22.82 0.66
N LEU A 833 17.03 23.67 1.59
CA LEU A 833 15.89 24.57 1.43
C LEU A 833 16.33 26.05 1.41
N PRO A 834 16.59 26.63 0.23
CA PRO A 834 17.04 28.02 0.13
C PRO A 834 16.04 28.99 0.78
N ARG A 835 16.56 29.92 1.59
CA ARG A 835 15.78 30.96 2.30
C ARG A 835 14.80 30.43 3.36
N PHE A 836 14.85 29.14 3.68
CA PHE A 836 14.04 28.53 4.74
C PHE A 836 14.93 27.80 5.75
N ASN A 837 15.36 28.51 6.79
CA ASN A 837 16.19 27.94 7.85
C ASN A 837 15.29 27.37 8.96
N PHE A 838 15.18 26.04 9.04
CA PHE A 838 14.32 25.36 10.01
C PHE A 838 15.10 24.34 10.84
N LYS A 839 14.93 24.34 12.16
CA LYS A 839 15.61 23.41 13.06
C LYS A 839 14.82 22.10 13.23
N ALA A 840 14.80 21.27 12.19
CA ALA A 840 14.01 20.03 12.15
C ALA A 840 14.32 19.04 13.28
N ALA A 841 15.57 19.00 13.76
CA ALA A 841 16.02 18.10 14.83
C ALA A 841 15.29 18.32 16.18
N ASP A 842 14.64 19.46 16.39
CA ASP A 842 13.95 19.78 17.64
C ASP A 842 12.48 19.27 17.66
N ILE A 843 11.98 18.69 16.56
CA ILE A 843 10.69 18.00 16.53
C ILE A 843 10.89 16.58 17.11
N GLY A 844 10.75 16.45 18.43
CA GLY A 844 10.89 15.18 19.14
C GLY A 844 9.55 14.59 19.61
N ALA A 845 9.30 13.33 19.27
CA ALA A 845 8.12 12.60 19.75
C ALA A 845 8.34 11.99 21.15
N TYR A 846 7.40 12.25 22.08
CA TYR A 846 7.37 11.67 23.43
C TYR A 846 6.13 10.78 23.63
N SER A 847 6.16 9.90 24.63
CA SER A 847 5.05 9.02 24.97
C SER A 847 3.87 9.79 25.57
N THR A 848 2.65 9.54 25.07
CA THR A 848 1.41 10.12 25.62
C THR A 848 0.84 9.31 26.80
N VAL A 849 1.41 8.14 27.12
CA VAL A 849 0.97 7.31 28.25
C VAL A 849 1.34 8.00 29.58
N ARG A 850 0.34 8.51 30.31
CA ARG A 850 0.54 9.14 31.63
C ARG A 850 -0.28 8.48 32.74
N TYR A 851 -1.55 8.19 32.46
CA TYR A 851 -2.45 7.51 33.39
C TYR A 851 -2.87 6.17 32.80
N LEU A 852 -2.57 5.07 33.49
CA LEU A 852 -2.89 3.70 33.04
C LEU A 852 -3.86 3.04 34.01
N GLY A 853 -4.89 2.37 33.47
CA GLY A 853 -5.87 1.68 34.27
C GLY A 853 -6.83 0.82 33.46
N VAL A 854 -7.91 0.35 34.11
CA VAL A 854 -8.91 -0.53 33.48
C VAL A 854 -9.95 0.32 32.74
N LEU A 855 -10.16 0.04 31.46
CA LEU A 855 -11.18 0.71 30.64
C LEU A 855 -12.58 0.20 30.96
N ASP A 856 -13.56 1.10 30.90
CA ASP A 856 -14.97 0.75 30.84
C ASP A 856 -15.27 0.07 29.48
N ASN A 857 -15.87 -1.13 29.54
CA ASN A 857 -16.12 -2.01 28.39
C ASN A 857 -17.05 -1.41 27.33
N THR A 858 -17.82 -0.34 27.65
CA THR A 858 -18.85 0.19 26.74
C THR A 858 -18.42 1.42 25.93
N VAL A 859 -17.51 2.26 26.44
CA VAL A 859 -17.20 3.58 25.84
C VAL A 859 -15.69 3.86 25.75
N ASN A 860 -14.82 2.87 26.02
CA ASN A 860 -13.36 3.08 26.13
C ASN A 860 -13.01 4.29 27.00
N THR A 861 -13.72 4.48 28.11
CA THR A 861 -13.46 5.58 29.06
C THR A 861 -12.58 5.08 30.20
N LEU A 862 -11.63 5.92 30.64
CA LEU A 862 -10.81 5.68 31.81
C LEU A 862 -11.21 6.66 32.92
N ARG A 863 -12.09 6.19 33.81
CA ARG A 863 -12.57 6.95 34.98
C ARG A 863 -11.50 6.98 36.06
N ASP A 864 -11.52 8.02 36.90
CA ASP A 864 -10.47 8.26 37.90
C ASP A 864 -10.33 7.12 38.91
N GLU A 865 -11.43 6.48 39.29
CA GLU A 865 -11.48 5.31 40.18
C GLU A 865 -10.82 4.04 39.60
N ASN A 866 -10.63 3.99 38.28
CA ASN A 866 -10.03 2.84 37.59
C ASN A 866 -8.57 3.08 37.19
N ILE A 867 -7.99 4.24 37.54
CA ILE A 867 -6.58 4.55 37.29
C ILE A 867 -5.74 3.93 38.41
N TRP A 868 -4.71 3.18 38.02
CA TRP A 868 -3.86 2.47 38.96
C TRP A 868 -2.41 2.94 38.93
N TYR A 869 -1.95 3.46 37.80
CA TYR A 869 -0.63 4.06 37.67
C TYR A 869 -0.77 5.49 37.13
N HIS A 870 -0.10 6.42 37.80
CA HIS A 870 -0.11 7.85 37.52
C HIS A 870 1.28 8.33 37.09
N ASP A 871 1.31 9.45 36.37
CA ASP A 871 2.53 10.18 35.99
C ASP A 871 3.62 9.30 35.39
N ILE A 872 3.22 8.32 34.56
CA ILE A 872 4.15 7.43 33.88
C ILE A 872 4.98 8.22 32.88
N ASP A 873 6.31 8.11 33.00
CA ASP A 873 7.25 8.69 32.06
C ASP A 873 8.05 7.57 31.39
N LEU A 874 7.62 7.17 30.20
CA LEU A 874 8.32 6.16 29.38
C LEU A 874 9.55 6.74 28.66
N ASP A 875 9.74 8.06 28.66
CA ASP A 875 10.85 8.74 27.99
C ASP A 875 12.07 8.86 28.90
N LYS A 876 11.85 8.89 30.22
CA LYS A 876 12.91 8.92 31.23
C LYS A 876 13.68 7.59 31.33
N PRO A 877 15.01 7.59 31.11
CA PRO A 877 15.85 6.42 31.34
C PRO A 877 15.76 5.92 32.79
N GLY A 878 15.64 4.60 32.95
CA GLY A 878 15.54 3.95 34.26
C GLY A 878 14.22 4.18 35.02
N ALA A 879 13.18 4.71 34.37
CA ALA A 879 11.85 4.83 34.96
C ALA A 879 11.32 3.47 35.45
N LYS A 880 10.64 3.48 36.61
CA LYS A 880 10.03 2.30 37.23
C LYS A 880 8.63 2.65 37.74
N LEU A 881 7.74 1.66 37.74
CA LEU A 881 6.45 1.76 38.41
C LEU A 881 6.63 1.57 39.92
N ASP A 882 5.75 2.17 40.72
CA ASP A 882 5.73 1.95 42.17
C ASP A 882 5.34 0.49 42.47
N ALA A 883 6.27 -0.25 43.05
CA ALA A 883 6.10 -1.67 43.36
C ALA A 883 5.03 -1.95 44.43
N ARG A 884 4.49 -0.93 45.11
CA ARG A 884 3.38 -1.09 46.06
C ARG A 884 2.02 -1.12 45.36
N LEU A 885 1.94 -0.51 44.17
CA LEU A 885 0.70 -0.44 43.40
C LEU A 885 0.38 -1.82 42.81
N HIS A 886 -0.90 -2.14 42.85
CA HIS A 886 -1.50 -3.34 42.28
C HIS A 886 -2.98 -3.05 42.05
N PHE A 887 -3.61 -3.82 41.17
CA PHE A 887 -5.04 -3.64 40.89
C PHE A 887 -5.79 -4.97 40.92
N PRO A 888 -7.01 -4.98 41.49
CA PRO A 888 -7.84 -6.17 41.58
C PRO A 888 -8.54 -6.47 40.25
N LEU A 889 -8.70 -7.75 39.96
CA LEU A 889 -9.34 -8.31 38.79
C LEU A 889 -10.38 -9.34 39.21
N ARG A 890 -11.49 -9.33 38.48
CA ARG A 890 -12.60 -10.30 38.62
C ARG A 890 -12.93 -11.02 37.32
N GLY A 891 -12.07 -10.87 36.31
CA GLY A 891 -12.26 -11.37 34.97
C GLY A 891 -11.22 -10.82 34.01
N ASN A 892 -11.38 -11.11 32.73
CA ASN A 892 -10.56 -10.51 31.68
C ASN A 892 -10.83 -9.00 31.63
N VAL A 893 -9.78 -8.20 31.50
CA VAL A 893 -9.90 -6.73 31.45
C VAL A 893 -9.11 -6.15 30.30
N THR A 894 -9.53 -4.95 29.89
CA THR A 894 -8.76 -4.11 28.98
C THR A 894 -8.06 -3.03 29.78
N LEU A 895 -6.74 -2.96 29.65
CA LEU A 895 -5.96 -1.83 30.14
C LEU A 895 -5.84 -0.80 29.04
N GLY A 896 -6.07 0.45 29.41
CA GLY A 896 -5.90 1.59 28.52
C GLY A 896 -5.35 2.79 29.26
N PHE A 897 -5.05 3.84 28.51
CA PHE A 897 -4.42 5.04 29.04
C PHE A 897 -5.06 6.32 28.54
N ARG A 898 -4.81 7.40 29.28
CA ARG A 898 -5.05 8.78 28.85
C ARG A 898 -3.84 9.66 29.20
N GLN A 899 -3.64 10.75 28.47
CA GLN A 899 -2.52 11.67 28.71
C GLN A 899 -2.82 12.70 29.82
N LEU A 900 -4.08 13.13 29.94
CA LEU A 900 -4.48 14.18 30.89
C LEU A 900 -5.26 13.61 32.09
N ALA A 901 -5.15 14.27 33.25
CA ALA A 901 -5.96 13.98 34.43
C ALA A 901 -7.41 14.50 34.29
N ASN A 902 -8.11 14.07 33.25
CA ASN A 902 -9.50 14.47 32.99
C ASN A 902 -10.31 13.25 32.53
N SER A 903 -11.35 12.90 33.27
CA SER A 903 -12.23 11.75 32.97
C SER A 903 -13.06 11.87 31.71
N ARG A 904 -13.24 13.09 31.18
CA ARG A 904 -13.84 13.32 29.86
C ARG A 904 -12.86 13.10 28.71
N TRP A 905 -11.56 13.06 28.99
CA TRP A 905 -10.56 12.86 27.94
C TRP A 905 -10.68 11.44 27.37
N PRO A 906 -10.76 11.26 26.05
CA PRO A 906 -10.87 9.92 25.47
C PRO A 906 -9.66 9.07 25.85
N ALA A 907 -9.90 7.83 26.27
CA ALA A 907 -8.84 6.89 26.59
C ALA A 907 -8.58 5.93 25.42
N THR A 908 -7.36 5.41 25.36
CA THR A 908 -6.90 4.53 24.29
C THR A 908 -6.57 3.14 24.84
N PRO A 909 -7.11 2.06 24.25
CA PRO A 909 -6.74 0.69 24.61
C PRO A 909 -5.25 0.41 24.39
N LEU A 910 -4.63 -0.34 25.30
CA LEU A 910 -3.22 -0.69 25.22
C LEU A 910 -2.99 -2.19 25.37
N TYR A 911 -3.52 -2.82 26.41
CA TYR A 911 -3.34 -4.26 26.65
C TYR A 911 -4.67 -4.95 26.93
N THR A 912 -4.75 -6.23 26.61
CA THR A 912 -5.75 -7.14 27.13
C THR A 912 -5.08 -8.06 28.14
N LEU A 913 -5.66 -8.14 29.34
CA LEU A 913 -5.23 -9.05 30.39
C LEU A 913 -6.25 -10.18 30.53
N SER A 914 -5.83 -11.39 30.19
CA SER A 914 -6.68 -12.59 30.14
C SER A 914 -6.30 -13.61 31.21
N ILE A 915 -7.30 -14.28 31.76
CA ILE A 915 -7.17 -15.44 32.63
C ILE A 915 -7.21 -16.70 31.76
N ASN A 916 -6.09 -17.42 31.70
CA ASN A 916 -5.95 -18.61 30.86
C ASN A 916 -6.33 -19.90 31.59
N SER A 917 -6.22 -19.91 32.93
CA SER A 917 -6.51 -21.10 33.74
C SER A 917 -7.99 -21.22 34.07
N ALA A 918 -8.60 -22.34 33.69
CA ALA A 918 -10.00 -22.65 34.04
C ALA A 918 -10.20 -22.81 35.56
N GLU A 919 -9.19 -23.29 36.28
CA GLU A 919 -9.23 -23.39 37.74
C GLU A 919 -9.21 -22.01 38.39
N LEU A 920 -8.29 -21.15 37.95
CA LEU A 920 -8.22 -19.77 38.43
C LEU A 920 -9.52 -19.00 38.10
N ALA A 921 -10.06 -19.20 36.90
CA ALA A 921 -11.34 -18.59 36.51
C ALA A 921 -12.50 -19.05 37.41
N LYS A 922 -12.56 -20.34 37.78
CA LYS A 922 -13.56 -20.86 38.74
C LYS A 922 -13.39 -20.25 40.13
N THR A 923 -12.16 -20.12 40.62
CA THR A 923 -11.87 -19.50 41.92
C THR A 923 -12.28 -18.03 41.94
N ILE A 924 -11.99 -17.29 40.87
CA ILE A 924 -12.39 -15.88 40.73
C ILE A 924 -13.93 -15.75 40.62
N ALA A 925 -14.58 -16.67 39.90
CA ALA A 925 -16.04 -16.68 39.78
C ALA A 925 -16.76 -16.99 41.10
N GLY A 926 -16.11 -17.70 42.02
CA GLY A 926 -16.63 -18.05 43.35
C GLY A 926 -16.29 -17.04 44.47
N ASP A 927 -16.25 -15.74 44.15
CA ASP A 927 -15.91 -14.58 45.01
C ASP A 927 -14.41 -14.27 45.20
N GLY A 928 -13.50 -14.96 44.49
CA GLY A 928 -12.07 -14.64 44.53
C GLY A 928 -11.71 -13.33 43.84
N VAL A 929 -10.84 -12.50 44.45
CA VAL A 929 -10.24 -11.33 43.80
C VAL A 929 -8.78 -11.62 43.47
N LEU A 930 -8.40 -11.42 42.21
CA LEU A 930 -7.03 -11.56 41.72
C LEU A 930 -6.34 -10.19 41.73
N ASN A 931 -5.24 -10.03 42.45
CA ASN A 931 -4.42 -8.83 42.40
C ASN A 931 -3.29 -9.00 41.40
N VAL A 932 -3.05 -7.98 40.57
CA VAL A 932 -2.00 -7.98 39.56
C VAL A 932 -1.14 -6.74 39.67
N ARG A 933 0.17 -6.93 39.46
CA ARG A 933 1.17 -5.87 39.40
C ARG A 933 1.88 -5.87 38.05
N LEU A 934 2.16 -4.67 37.54
CA LEU A 934 2.94 -4.44 36.32
C LEU A 934 4.33 -3.90 36.65
N GLN A 935 5.25 -4.10 35.71
CA GLN A 935 6.56 -3.46 35.70
C GLN A 935 6.91 -3.00 34.28
N LEU A 936 7.81 -2.03 34.16
CA LEU A 936 8.34 -1.55 32.89
C LEU A 936 9.54 -2.39 32.45
N ARG A 937 9.64 -2.65 31.14
CA ARG A 937 10.76 -3.32 30.48
C ARG A 937 11.07 -2.69 29.12
N GLY A 938 12.19 -3.10 28.54
CA GLY A 938 12.79 -2.48 27.36
C GLY A 938 13.65 -1.25 27.73
N GLY A 939 14.19 -0.58 26.72
CA GLY A 939 15.08 0.57 26.90
C GLY A 939 16.52 0.23 27.27
N SER A 940 17.31 1.27 27.51
CA SER A 940 18.75 1.18 27.78
C SER A 940 19.18 2.18 28.87
N LYS A 941 20.49 2.40 29.04
CA LYS A 941 20.98 3.49 29.91
C LYS A 941 20.64 4.88 29.35
N GLU A 942 20.41 4.97 28.05
CA GLU A 942 20.20 6.22 27.32
C GLU A 942 18.76 6.39 26.82
N SER A 943 17.97 5.31 26.81
CA SER A 943 16.57 5.30 26.39
C SER A 943 15.64 4.82 27.50
N GLY A 944 14.48 5.49 27.64
CA GLY A 944 13.43 5.05 28.56
C GLY A 944 12.80 3.71 28.18
N PRO A 945 11.99 3.11 29.08
CA PRO A 945 11.36 1.81 28.84
C PRO A 945 10.36 1.85 27.67
N GLU A 946 10.15 0.68 27.05
CA GLU A 946 9.37 0.55 25.81
C GLU A 946 7.99 -0.07 26.03
N PHE A 947 7.86 -0.97 27.01
CA PHE A 947 6.62 -1.74 27.23
C PHE A 947 6.40 -2.16 28.69
N PHE A 948 5.17 -2.61 28.97
CA PHE A 948 4.74 -3.13 30.26
C PHE A 948 4.73 -4.66 30.26
N VAL A 949 5.09 -5.28 31.37
CA VAL A 949 4.96 -6.73 31.59
C VAL A 949 4.33 -7.02 32.94
N LEU A 950 3.76 -8.21 33.09
CA LEU A 950 3.32 -8.72 34.39
C LEU A 950 4.54 -8.91 35.31
N SER A 951 4.48 -8.33 36.51
CA SER A 951 5.46 -8.54 37.57
C SER A 951 5.04 -9.73 38.43
N ASP A 952 3.88 -9.62 39.07
CA ASP A 952 3.38 -10.57 40.05
C ASP A 952 1.85 -10.66 39.97
N ALA A 953 1.29 -11.79 40.39
CA ALA A 953 -0.14 -11.96 40.57
C ALA A 953 -0.44 -12.86 41.78
N TRP A 954 -1.48 -12.55 42.56
CA TRP A 954 -1.88 -13.32 43.74
C TRP A 954 -3.36 -13.16 44.05
N LEU A 955 -3.96 -14.17 44.68
CA LEU A 955 -5.35 -14.12 45.16
C LEU A 955 -5.45 -13.27 46.44
N GLN A 956 -6.67 -12.85 46.79
CA GLN A 956 -6.95 -12.05 47.97
C GLN A 956 -6.46 -12.68 49.30
N ASP A 957 -6.40 -14.01 49.37
CA ASP A 957 -5.86 -14.77 50.52
C ASP A 957 -4.32 -14.80 50.57
N GLY A 958 -3.65 -14.16 49.60
CA GLY A 958 -2.20 -14.12 49.47
C GLY A 958 -1.59 -15.24 48.64
N THR A 959 -2.41 -16.17 48.12
CA THR A 959 -1.92 -17.29 47.30
C THR A 959 -1.31 -16.78 45.98
N PRO A 960 -0.02 -17.05 45.70
CA PRO A 960 0.60 -16.64 44.44
C PRO A 960 -0.04 -17.35 43.23
N VAL A 961 -0.16 -16.63 42.13
CA VAL A 961 -0.67 -17.15 40.85
C VAL A 961 0.50 -17.32 39.89
N ALA A 962 0.57 -18.49 39.25
CA ALA A 962 1.60 -18.79 38.28
C ALA A 962 1.51 -17.86 37.06
N ALA A 963 2.66 -17.44 36.53
CA ALA A 963 2.73 -16.49 35.41
C ALA A 963 2.00 -16.98 34.15
N ASN A 964 1.97 -18.30 33.90
CA ASN A 964 1.28 -18.90 32.74
C ASN A 964 -0.27 -18.94 32.89
N ALA A 965 -0.80 -18.72 34.10
CA ALA A 965 -2.23 -18.65 34.33
C ALA A 965 -2.85 -17.33 33.81
N LEU A 966 -2.02 -16.35 33.47
CA LEU A 966 -2.40 -15.02 33.00
C LEU A 966 -1.63 -14.67 31.72
N THR A 967 -2.26 -13.91 30.83
CA THR A 967 -1.57 -13.30 29.67
C THR A 967 -1.86 -11.81 29.62
N LEU A 968 -0.80 -10.99 29.62
CA LEU A 968 -0.87 -9.58 29.24
C LEU A 968 -0.43 -9.45 27.78
N LYS A 969 -1.39 -9.26 26.87
CA LYS A 969 -1.13 -9.15 25.43
C LYS A 969 -1.38 -7.72 24.98
N LEU A 970 -0.46 -7.16 24.19
CA LEU A 970 -0.67 -5.86 23.53
C LEU A 970 -1.94 -5.97 22.68
N ASN A 971 -2.87 -5.04 22.84
CA ASN A 971 -4.07 -4.96 22.01
C ASN A 971 -4.56 -3.53 22.00
N THR A 972 -4.18 -2.84 20.94
CA THR A 972 -4.44 -1.42 20.75
C THR A 972 -5.64 -1.19 19.81
N LEU A 973 -6.45 -2.22 19.52
CA LEU A 973 -7.62 -2.09 18.67
C LEU A 973 -8.76 -1.37 19.42
N ALA A 974 -9.30 -0.30 18.82
CA ALA A 974 -10.30 0.56 19.42
C ALA A 974 -11.73 0.01 19.36
N ASP A 975 -12.11 -0.61 18.24
CA ASP A 975 -13.45 -1.18 18.07
C ASP A 975 -13.53 -2.58 18.66
N ARG A 976 -14.23 -2.69 19.79
CA ARG A 976 -14.49 -3.94 20.52
C ARG A 976 -15.98 -4.21 20.69
N ARG A 977 -16.83 -3.61 19.84
CA ARG A 977 -18.28 -3.91 19.82
C ARG A 977 -18.57 -5.36 19.36
N HIS A 978 -17.54 -6.06 18.88
CA HIS A 978 -17.50 -7.43 18.40
C HIS A 978 -16.35 -8.18 19.11
N SER A 979 -16.27 -9.51 18.97
CA SER A 979 -15.46 -10.56 19.65
C SER A 979 -13.93 -10.36 19.80
N GLY A 980 -13.42 -9.14 19.70
CA GLY A 980 -12.14 -8.70 20.26
C GLY A 980 -10.92 -8.95 19.37
N SER A 981 -11.10 -9.63 18.23
CA SER A 981 -9.99 -10.00 17.34
C SER A 981 -9.91 -9.16 16.06
N HIS A 982 -11.01 -8.71 15.44
CA HIS A 982 -10.99 -8.04 14.13
C HIS A 982 -11.68 -6.67 14.12
N TYR A 983 -11.16 -5.75 13.30
CA TYR A 983 -11.84 -4.50 12.96
C TYR A 983 -13.03 -4.77 12.03
N TRP A 984 -14.06 -3.91 12.05
CA TRP A 984 -15.32 -4.14 11.33
C TRP A 984 -15.16 -4.37 9.83
N ILE A 985 -14.15 -3.75 9.20
CA ILE A 985 -13.85 -3.93 7.76
C ILE A 985 -13.40 -5.37 7.47
N ASP A 986 -12.64 -5.98 8.38
CA ASP A 986 -12.12 -7.33 8.19
C ASP A 986 -13.08 -8.41 8.70
N SER A 987 -13.91 -8.11 9.70
CA SER A 987 -14.96 -9.03 10.17
C SER A 987 -16.24 -8.98 9.32
N GLY A 988 -16.45 -7.87 8.61
CA GLY A 988 -17.70 -7.54 7.92
C GLY A 988 -18.87 -7.22 8.86
N SER A 989 -18.63 -7.15 10.18
CA SER A 989 -19.70 -6.95 11.15
C SER A 989 -20.00 -5.47 11.32
N VAL A 990 -21.10 -5.03 10.68
CA VAL A 990 -21.53 -3.63 10.64
C VAL A 990 -22.82 -3.39 11.45
N TYR A 991 -23.50 -4.44 11.91
CA TYR A 991 -24.77 -4.33 12.62
C TYR A 991 -24.58 -4.53 14.13
N LEU A 992 -24.98 -3.53 14.92
CA LEU A 992 -24.94 -3.58 16.38
C LEU A 992 -26.29 -4.05 16.91
N LYS A 993 -26.27 -4.96 17.89
CA LYS A 993 -27.49 -5.41 18.59
C LYS A 993 -28.00 -4.36 19.56
#